data_AF-A0A816ZB22-F1
#
_entry.id   AF-A0A816ZB22-F1
#
_cell.length_a   1.000
_cell.length_b   1.000
_cell.length_c   1.000
_cell.angle_alpha   90.00
_cell.angle_beta   90.00
_cell.angle_gamma   90.00
#
_symmetry.space_group_name_H-M   'P 1'
#
loop_
_entity.id
_entity.type
_entity.pdbx_description
1 polymer ?
#
loop_
_entity_poly.entity_id
_entity_poly.type
_entity_poly.pdbx_seq_one_letter_code
_entity_poly.pdbx_strand_id
1 'polypeptide(L)'
;MHCFIFLLRLLFIASLLELGTLGLPIALIYRGPATCHGCSETIADRLRSKYQIIYVGPKEQLDVNKDTLSMAQLYVQPGGGDLDETWPHVRRYASPLRDYVRNGGRYLGTCLGAYLAGTLPGFDLLPGKGQTDQYITSKGAVITSEIDTVVPLYWRGILRHVYFQDGTRLMIDRTAAPAEILAVYTNGEIAAAVQNNGKGRVGMVGPHPEADENDMNYENTFRYLLIICFIIHAINGQTKTITKENVFVEHFSNNKKYAIDDCIPLAFGDFNADKIVDIFCRNTKANSIVVMLNDDRSPTSKVQYIANITGIIYDALAADFDGDSKLDLFIIYKTESDESFYSGGFLWGDRIKLSDLQPIPYSFQTIPTTLDANGDSYVELLGMISNDQINFKPACLTFKNRTVYNVETLNNVDDLFPSSTQATVDLNHDLVADLFLTINHNNKPKFRLYELPITKMTLIVEYDPPDDVAICHLSTFADIDADGELEHILPVCMNFDCSDSRIYVRDNNKWYKLPIDFGKDLRFPSKNEFPPPFDQIPISIKVADYNLDGFPDMVAVMKNSSNGNTVSIILQNRACSDANSGNCTYNRTFAPQIDEIYVLAGTNTTLAVFFDVLEDGYPDLLVLQGSSKQNFKLIGFQNSLFQDVHFIKVMVLSTFSCDTCSHQRKLPYGNDQPGQSIKMETITILDGIKDNWIQLSAVQMSQSGQLTLELPYVIIGLGATPNFVEKITVAIPPNSQSNQLIRTYTQMIPNSQIVVVPSPLTNPEKWHSKLFITPSRMILHTGIALSVTLVVLSGVLAILQYREKIEDDRERKVQSQRFHYDAL
;
A
#
# COMPACT_ATOMS: atom_id res chain seq x y z
N MET A 1 19.88 -53.43 45.48
CA MET A 1 19.34 -53.07 44.15
C MET A 1 18.19 -52.04 44.19
N HIS A 2 17.31 -52.04 45.21
CA HIS A 2 16.25 -51.01 45.33
C HIS A 2 16.70 -49.66 45.93
N CYS A 3 17.79 -49.63 46.71
CA CYS A 3 18.32 -48.36 47.25
C CYS A 3 19.07 -47.53 46.20
N PHE A 4 19.65 -48.18 45.18
CA PHE A 4 20.41 -47.53 44.10
C PHE A 4 19.50 -46.83 43.07
N ILE A 5 18.31 -47.38 42.82
CA ILE A 5 17.30 -46.80 41.92
C ILE A 5 16.58 -45.61 42.58
N PHE A 6 16.44 -45.63 43.91
CA PHE A 6 15.87 -44.52 44.66
C PHE A 6 16.85 -43.34 44.78
N LEU A 7 18.16 -43.62 44.94
CA LEU A 7 19.21 -42.60 44.90
C LEU A 7 19.33 -41.96 43.50
N LEU A 8 19.21 -42.75 42.42
CA LEU A 8 19.23 -42.22 41.04
C LEU A 8 18.02 -41.32 40.75
N ARG A 9 16.84 -41.60 41.31
CA ARG A 9 15.65 -40.73 41.17
C ARG A 9 15.79 -39.41 41.95
N LEU A 10 16.42 -39.44 43.13
CA LEU A 10 16.70 -38.22 43.90
C LEU A 10 17.82 -37.38 43.26
N LEU A 11 18.84 -38.01 42.67
CA LEU A 11 19.90 -37.31 41.92
C LEU A 11 19.40 -36.70 40.60
N PHE A 12 18.40 -37.30 39.94
CA PHE A 12 17.79 -36.73 38.73
C PHE A 12 16.88 -35.52 39.03
N ILE A 13 16.20 -35.53 40.18
CA ILE A 13 15.39 -34.41 40.65
C ILE A 13 16.30 -33.27 41.17
N ALA A 14 17.43 -33.60 41.81
CA ALA A 14 18.43 -32.62 42.23
C ALA A 14 19.19 -32.00 41.03
N SER A 15 19.48 -32.76 39.97
CA SER A 15 20.10 -32.21 38.75
C SER A 15 19.17 -31.28 37.95
N LEU A 16 17.85 -31.38 38.14
CA LEU A 16 16.87 -30.44 37.59
C LEU A 16 16.76 -29.14 38.40
N LEU A 17 17.19 -29.15 39.67
CA LEU A 17 17.16 -27.98 40.56
C LEU A 17 18.47 -27.19 40.59
N GLU A 18 19.60 -27.77 40.15
CA GLU A 18 20.91 -27.09 40.11
C GLU A 18 21.32 -26.51 38.74
N LEU A 19 20.52 -26.68 37.69
CA LEU A 19 20.67 -25.95 36.42
C LEU A 19 19.89 -24.62 36.44
N GLY A 20 20.18 -23.83 37.48
CA GLY A 20 19.70 -22.47 37.63
C GLY A 20 20.49 -21.47 36.78
N THR A 21 20.39 -21.55 35.46
CA THR A 21 20.53 -20.40 34.54
C THR A 21 19.66 -20.62 33.28
N LEU A 22 18.41 -20.14 33.38
CA LEU A 22 17.36 -19.90 32.36
C LEU A 22 16.90 -21.08 31.47
N GLY A 23 16.13 -22.01 32.06
CA GLY A 23 15.29 -22.96 31.31
C GLY A 23 13.96 -22.33 30.84
N LEU A 24 13.49 -22.71 29.64
CA LEU A 24 12.20 -22.29 29.09
C LEU A 24 11.02 -22.76 29.96
N PRO A 25 9.90 -22.01 30.04
CA PRO A 25 8.69 -22.46 30.73
C PRO A 25 8.15 -23.77 30.15
N ILE A 26 7.47 -24.58 30.96
CA ILE A 26 6.91 -25.87 30.53
C ILE A 26 5.54 -25.68 29.85
N ALA A 27 5.35 -26.31 28.69
CA ALA A 27 4.05 -26.49 28.06
C ALA A 27 3.68 -27.99 27.98
N LEU A 28 2.49 -28.32 28.46
CA LEU A 28 1.91 -29.66 28.34
C LEU A 28 1.02 -29.71 27.11
N ILE A 29 1.24 -30.70 26.24
CA ILE A 29 0.41 -30.93 25.06
C ILE A 29 -0.28 -32.27 25.21
N TYR A 30 -1.61 -32.26 25.17
CA TYR A 30 -2.38 -33.50 25.25
C TYR A 30 -2.18 -34.36 24.00
N ARG A 31 -1.89 -35.64 24.19
CA ARG A 31 -1.82 -36.64 23.13
C ARG A 31 -2.55 -37.92 23.56
N GLY A 32 -3.58 -38.29 22.81
CA GLY A 32 -4.41 -39.43 23.13
C GLY A 32 -5.64 -39.55 22.23
N PRO A 33 -6.68 -40.32 22.64
CA PRO A 33 -7.89 -40.57 21.84
C PRO A 33 -8.71 -39.32 21.47
N ALA A 34 -8.40 -38.16 22.06
CA ALA A 34 -9.09 -36.88 21.88
C ALA A 34 -8.28 -35.92 21.00
N THR A 35 -7.56 -36.46 20.01
CA THR A 35 -6.63 -35.69 19.17
C THR A 35 -6.53 -36.29 17.77
N CYS A 36 -6.48 -35.46 16.74
CA CYS A 36 -6.19 -35.88 15.37
C CYS A 36 -4.72 -36.33 15.21
N HIS A 37 -4.47 -37.17 14.20
CA HIS A 37 -3.13 -37.65 13.90
C HIS A 37 -2.20 -36.47 13.54
N GLY A 38 -1.01 -36.39 14.14
CA GLY A 38 -0.02 -35.35 13.86
C GLY A 38 -0.28 -33.98 14.51
N CYS A 39 -1.50 -33.69 14.94
CA CYS A 39 -1.88 -32.38 15.51
C CYS A 39 -1.10 -32.02 16.79
N SER A 40 -0.81 -33.00 17.64
CA SER A 40 0.01 -32.78 18.86
C SER A 40 1.44 -32.40 18.50
N GLU A 41 2.03 -33.09 17.53
CA GLU A 41 3.38 -32.90 17.05
C GLU A 41 3.54 -31.56 16.33
N THR A 42 2.58 -31.19 15.47
CA THR A 42 2.57 -29.89 14.79
C THR A 42 2.57 -28.74 15.79
N ILE A 43 1.72 -28.79 16.81
CA ILE A 43 1.71 -27.77 17.86
C ILE A 43 3.04 -27.79 18.64
N ALA A 44 3.55 -28.96 19.00
CA ALA A 44 4.83 -29.09 19.71
C ALA A 44 5.98 -28.43 18.96
N ASP A 45 6.11 -28.71 17.67
CA ASP A 45 7.15 -28.15 16.80
C ASP A 45 7.15 -26.62 16.82
N ARG A 46 5.97 -25.99 16.88
CA ARG A 46 5.84 -24.52 16.97
C ARG A 46 6.19 -23.96 18.34
N LEU A 47 6.06 -24.75 19.40
CA LEU A 47 6.28 -24.28 20.77
C LEU A 47 7.70 -24.52 21.30
N ARG A 48 8.48 -25.41 20.67
CA ARG A 48 9.84 -25.77 21.14
C ARG A 48 10.82 -24.60 21.28
N SER A 49 10.61 -23.50 20.54
CA SER A 49 11.46 -22.30 20.64
C SER A 49 11.21 -21.47 21.91
N LYS A 50 10.05 -21.62 22.56
CA LYS A 50 9.60 -20.81 23.70
C LYS A 50 9.23 -21.61 24.93
N TYR A 51 9.00 -22.91 24.78
CA TYR A 51 8.58 -23.81 25.84
C TYR A 51 9.37 -25.11 25.80
N GLN A 52 9.63 -25.65 26.99
CA GLN A 52 9.95 -27.05 27.13
C GLN A 52 8.66 -27.87 26.98
N ILE A 53 8.61 -28.74 25.97
CA ILE A 53 7.40 -29.50 25.64
C ILE A 53 7.37 -30.84 26.35
N ILE A 54 6.24 -31.16 26.96
CA ILE A 54 5.96 -32.46 27.57
C ILE A 54 4.60 -32.95 27.06
N TYR A 55 4.57 -34.14 26.44
CA TYR A 55 3.31 -34.78 26.06
C TYR A 55 2.65 -35.42 27.27
N VAL A 56 1.33 -35.25 27.38
CA VAL A 56 0.52 -35.79 28.48
C VAL A 56 -0.70 -36.53 27.95
N GLY A 57 -1.08 -37.63 28.60
CA GLY A 57 -2.24 -38.42 28.19
C GLY A 57 -2.22 -39.84 28.73
N PRO A 58 -3.28 -40.63 28.45
CA PRO A 58 -3.49 -41.96 29.05
C PRO A 58 -2.41 -42.99 28.70
N LYS A 59 -1.65 -42.76 27.63
CA LYS A 59 -0.55 -43.63 27.17
C LYS A 59 0.83 -42.96 27.28
N GLU A 60 0.90 -41.74 27.79
CA GLU A 60 2.16 -41.01 27.99
C GLU A 60 2.78 -41.33 29.35
N GLN A 61 4.04 -40.92 29.57
CA GLN A 61 4.71 -41.09 30.87
C GLN A 61 4.02 -40.30 32.00
N LEU A 62 3.35 -39.20 31.64
CA LEU A 62 2.60 -38.34 32.55
C LEU A 62 1.16 -38.21 32.03
N ASP A 63 0.20 -38.26 32.94
CA ASP A 63 -1.22 -38.03 32.65
C ASP A 63 -1.65 -36.62 33.10
N VAL A 64 -2.79 -36.15 32.61
CA VAL A 64 -3.35 -34.84 32.98
C VAL A 64 -3.98 -34.93 34.37
N ASN A 65 -3.30 -34.36 35.36
CA ASN A 65 -3.76 -34.29 36.74
C ASN A 65 -3.20 -33.03 37.41
N LYS A 66 -3.59 -32.79 38.67
CA LYS A 66 -3.22 -31.59 39.43
C LYS A 66 -1.69 -31.41 39.55
N ASP A 67 -0.96 -32.48 39.81
CA ASP A 67 0.49 -32.42 40.02
C ASP A 67 1.20 -32.08 38.71
N THR A 68 0.84 -32.76 37.61
CA THR A 68 1.39 -32.48 36.28
C THR A 68 1.09 -31.04 35.84
N LEU A 69 -0.17 -30.60 35.98
CA LEU A 69 -0.60 -29.25 35.59
C LEU A 69 0.10 -28.15 36.41
N SER A 70 0.41 -28.39 37.69
CA SER A 70 1.07 -27.41 38.55
C SER A 70 2.49 -27.04 38.12
N MET A 71 3.14 -27.91 37.33
CA MET A 71 4.49 -27.67 36.79
C MET A 71 4.49 -26.81 35.52
N ALA A 72 3.33 -26.63 34.89
CA ALA A 72 3.24 -26.05 33.56
C ALA A 72 2.70 -24.63 33.57
N GLN A 73 3.20 -23.80 32.64
CA GLN A 73 2.63 -22.48 32.38
C GLN A 73 1.49 -22.54 31.37
N LEU A 74 1.54 -23.52 30.45
CA LEU A 74 0.59 -23.69 29.35
C LEU A 74 0.15 -25.15 29.25
N TYR A 75 -1.16 -25.37 29.14
CA TYR A 75 -1.76 -26.63 28.72
C TYR A 75 -2.41 -26.42 27.35
N VAL A 76 -2.15 -27.32 26.41
CA VAL A 76 -2.72 -27.28 25.06
C VAL A 76 -3.55 -28.53 24.79
N GLN A 77 -4.80 -28.31 24.38
CA GLN A 77 -5.70 -29.33 23.86
C GLN A 77 -5.81 -29.16 22.33
N PRO A 78 -5.20 -30.05 21.54
CA PRO A 78 -5.29 -29.99 20.08
C PRO A 78 -6.70 -30.32 19.55
N GLY A 79 -6.92 -30.11 18.26
CA GLY A 79 -8.10 -30.59 17.53
C GLY A 79 -8.19 -32.12 17.48
N GLY A 80 -9.36 -32.63 17.13
CA GLY A 80 -9.69 -34.05 17.10
C GLY A 80 -11.06 -34.30 16.49
N GLY A 81 -11.58 -35.53 16.63
CA GLY A 81 -12.88 -35.92 16.08
C GLY A 81 -14.08 -35.39 16.87
N ASP A 82 -15.21 -36.08 16.73
CA ASP A 82 -16.49 -35.66 17.30
C ASP A 82 -16.46 -35.46 18.83
N LEU A 83 -17.17 -34.43 19.31
CA LEU A 83 -17.19 -34.03 20.72
C LEU A 83 -17.87 -35.08 21.61
N ASP A 84 -18.98 -35.67 21.17
CA ASP A 84 -19.75 -36.64 21.94
C ASP A 84 -18.99 -37.98 22.06
N GLU A 85 -18.30 -38.39 20.99
CA GLU A 85 -17.42 -39.56 21.02
C GLU A 85 -16.18 -39.33 21.91
N THR A 86 -15.64 -38.11 21.89
CA THR A 86 -14.40 -37.79 22.58
C THR A 86 -14.58 -37.52 24.09
N TRP A 87 -15.69 -36.90 24.48
CA TRP A 87 -15.93 -36.45 25.86
C TRP A 87 -15.73 -37.54 26.94
N PRO A 88 -16.20 -38.80 26.77
CA PRO A 88 -15.95 -39.88 27.73
C PRO A 88 -14.48 -40.10 28.07
N HIS A 89 -13.57 -39.84 27.13
CA HIS A 89 -12.13 -40.04 27.29
C HIS A 89 -11.44 -38.92 28.09
N VAL A 90 -11.99 -37.70 28.05
CA VAL A 90 -11.35 -36.50 28.64
C VAL A 90 -12.11 -35.91 29.83
N ARG A 91 -13.36 -36.32 30.09
CA ARG A 91 -14.19 -35.78 31.19
C ARG A 91 -13.52 -35.80 32.56
N ARG A 92 -12.63 -36.77 32.81
CA ARG A 92 -11.88 -36.89 34.07
C ARG A 92 -10.91 -35.73 34.32
N TYR A 93 -10.48 -35.02 33.26
CA TYR A 93 -9.55 -33.89 33.34
C TYR A 93 -10.24 -32.55 33.59
N ALA A 94 -11.58 -32.48 33.50
CA ALA A 94 -12.34 -31.24 33.62
C ALA A 94 -12.13 -30.53 34.97
N SER A 95 -12.14 -31.26 36.09
CA SER A 95 -11.92 -30.63 37.41
C SER A 95 -10.48 -30.13 37.59
N PRO A 96 -9.43 -30.95 37.32
CA PRO A 96 -8.06 -30.45 37.38
C PRO A 96 -7.79 -29.24 36.47
N LEU A 97 -8.33 -29.21 35.25
CA LEU A 97 -8.12 -28.10 34.31
C LEU A 97 -8.81 -26.81 34.77
N ARG A 98 -10.03 -26.89 35.31
CA ARG A 98 -10.72 -25.73 35.90
C ARG A 98 -9.93 -25.12 37.04
N ASP A 99 -9.43 -25.96 37.95
CA ASP A 99 -8.63 -25.50 39.08
C ASP A 99 -7.31 -24.90 38.61
N TYR A 100 -6.65 -25.52 37.63
CA TYR A 100 -5.41 -25.02 37.04
C TYR A 100 -5.59 -23.63 36.43
N VAL A 101 -6.58 -23.43 35.56
CA VAL A 101 -6.84 -22.14 34.90
C VAL A 101 -7.21 -21.07 35.94
N ARG A 102 -8.15 -21.36 36.85
CA ARG A 102 -8.57 -20.38 37.87
C ARG A 102 -7.42 -19.90 38.75
N ASN A 103 -6.40 -20.74 38.96
CA ASN A 103 -5.22 -20.43 39.78
C ASN A 103 -4.04 -19.82 39.02
N GLY A 104 -4.18 -19.47 37.74
CA GLY A 104 -3.14 -18.77 36.97
C GLY A 104 -2.59 -19.56 35.79
N GLY A 105 -3.02 -20.81 35.61
CA GLY A 105 -2.69 -21.63 34.46
C GLY A 105 -3.26 -21.08 33.15
N ARG A 106 -2.60 -21.38 32.04
CA ARG A 106 -3.03 -20.99 30.70
C ARG A 106 -3.52 -22.19 29.91
N TYR A 107 -4.66 -22.05 29.26
CA TYR A 107 -5.26 -23.05 28.39
C TYR A 107 -5.26 -22.56 26.94
N LEU A 108 -4.88 -23.42 26.00
CA LEU A 108 -5.05 -23.22 24.56
C LEU A 108 -5.83 -24.40 23.97
N GLY A 109 -6.97 -24.13 23.34
CA GLY A 109 -7.75 -25.11 22.60
C GLY A 109 -7.85 -24.78 21.11
N THR A 110 -7.61 -25.76 20.24
CA THR A 110 -7.82 -25.64 18.79
C THR A 110 -8.88 -26.64 18.32
N CYS A 111 -9.77 -26.23 17.41
CA CYS A 111 -10.94 -26.99 16.97
C CYS A 111 -11.67 -27.72 18.11
N LEU A 112 -11.57 -29.06 18.21
CA LEU A 112 -12.15 -29.84 19.30
C LEU A 112 -11.71 -29.35 20.69
N GLY A 113 -10.45 -28.96 20.85
CA GLY A 113 -9.96 -28.35 22.08
C GLY A 113 -10.64 -27.02 22.41
N ALA A 114 -11.09 -26.26 21.40
CA ALA A 114 -11.91 -25.09 21.62
C ALA A 114 -13.34 -25.47 22.04
N TYR A 115 -13.99 -26.45 21.39
CA TYR A 115 -15.29 -26.98 21.84
C TYR A 115 -15.25 -27.47 23.30
N LEU A 116 -14.20 -28.21 23.66
CA LEU A 116 -13.99 -28.72 25.01
C LEU A 116 -13.81 -27.61 26.06
N ALA A 117 -13.54 -26.36 25.68
CA ALA A 117 -13.49 -25.25 26.64
C ALA A 117 -14.89 -24.85 27.15
N GLY A 118 -15.95 -25.17 26.39
CA GLY A 118 -17.35 -24.91 26.73
C GLY A 118 -17.90 -25.80 27.86
N THR A 119 -19.21 -25.76 28.07
CA THR A 119 -19.89 -26.32 29.26
C THR A 119 -20.70 -27.60 29.01
N LEU A 120 -21.13 -27.89 27.78
CA LEU A 120 -22.11 -28.96 27.51
C LEU A 120 -21.89 -29.69 26.17
N PRO A 121 -21.19 -30.84 26.16
CA PRO A 121 -20.23 -31.28 27.18
C PRO A 121 -18.91 -30.51 27.06
N GLY A 122 -18.18 -30.34 28.17
CA GLY A 122 -16.87 -29.68 28.14
C GLY A 122 -16.27 -29.42 29.52
N PHE A 123 -15.09 -28.82 29.51
CA PHE A 123 -14.28 -28.52 30.70
C PHE A 123 -14.81 -27.34 31.52
N ASP A 124 -15.78 -26.56 31.03
CA ASP A 124 -16.37 -25.42 31.75
C ASP A 124 -15.28 -24.40 32.15
N LEU A 125 -14.51 -23.98 31.14
CA LEU A 125 -13.39 -23.03 31.28
C LEU A 125 -13.77 -21.59 30.93
N LEU A 126 -14.95 -21.36 30.35
CA LEU A 126 -15.43 -20.02 30.02
C LEU A 126 -16.22 -19.42 31.19
N PRO A 127 -15.94 -18.18 31.62
CA PRO A 127 -16.69 -17.54 32.69
C PRO A 127 -18.09 -17.08 32.23
N GLY A 128 -19.01 -16.93 33.19
CA GLY A 128 -20.35 -16.39 32.95
C GLY A 128 -21.21 -17.31 32.10
N LYS A 129 -21.85 -16.77 31.06
CA LYS A 129 -22.64 -17.52 30.07
C LYS A 129 -21.83 -17.94 28.84
N GLY A 130 -20.50 -17.94 28.93
CA GLY A 130 -19.63 -18.28 27.80
C GLY A 130 -19.83 -19.73 27.34
N GLN A 131 -19.94 -19.94 26.03
CA GLN A 131 -20.20 -21.25 25.42
C GLN A 131 -19.59 -21.37 24.02
N THR A 132 -19.51 -22.58 23.52
CA THR A 132 -19.05 -22.93 22.17
C THR A 132 -20.16 -23.67 21.42
N ASP A 133 -20.28 -23.46 20.12
CA ASP A 133 -21.28 -24.12 19.28
C ASP A 133 -20.74 -24.31 17.86
N GLN A 134 -21.42 -25.10 17.04
CA GLN A 134 -21.01 -25.37 15.67
C GLN A 134 -21.09 -24.09 14.82
N TYR A 135 -20.03 -23.77 14.07
CA TYR A 135 -20.07 -22.61 13.18
C TYR A 135 -21.05 -22.82 12.02
N ILE A 136 -21.09 -24.03 11.45
CA ILE A 136 -21.86 -24.33 10.25
C ILE A 136 -23.39 -24.25 10.45
N THR A 137 -23.85 -24.27 11.70
CA THR A 137 -25.27 -24.10 12.06
C THR A 137 -25.65 -22.64 12.31
N SER A 138 -24.66 -21.73 12.29
CA SER A 138 -24.90 -20.30 12.49
C SER A 138 -25.53 -19.63 11.28
N LYS A 139 -26.34 -18.60 11.52
CA LYS A 139 -27.01 -17.87 10.45
C LYS A 139 -25.97 -17.15 9.59
N GLY A 140 -26.01 -17.39 8.28
CA GLY A 140 -25.08 -16.77 7.32
C GLY A 140 -23.71 -17.41 7.25
N ALA A 141 -23.51 -18.60 7.81
CA ALA A 141 -22.26 -19.36 7.63
C ALA A 141 -21.98 -19.59 6.13
N VAL A 142 -20.71 -19.44 5.73
CA VAL A 142 -20.28 -19.61 4.32
C VAL A 142 -20.38 -21.06 3.85
N ILE A 143 -20.34 -21.99 4.81
CA ILE A 143 -20.42 -23.43 4.61
C ILE A 143 -21.43 -24.03 5.59
N THR A 144 -22.06 -25.12 5.18
CA THR A 144 -23.09 -25.83 5.96
C THR A 144 -22.79 -27.33 6.12
N SER A 145 -21.56 -27.75 5.80
CA SER A 145 -21.11 -29.14 5.90
C SER A 145 -19.83 -29.26 6.72
N GLU A 146 -19.63 -30.42 7.33
CA GLU A 146 -18.44 -30.78 8.12
C GLU A 146 -17.23 -31.22 7.25
N ILE A 147 -17.40 -31.23 5.93
CA ILE A 147 -16.36 -31.64 4.97
C ILE A 147 -15.16 -30.69 5.03
N ASP A 148 -13.97 -31.28 4.99
CA ASP A 148 -12.67 -30.63 4.88
C ASP A 148 -12.68 -29.54 3.80
N THR A 149 -12.42 -28.31 4.23
CA THR A 149 -12.44 -27.15 3.34
C THR A 149 -11.58 -26.03 3.89
N VAL A 150 -11.57 -24.89 3.20
CA VAL A 150 -10.90 -23.67 3.63
C VAL A 150 -11.93 -22.56 3.70
N VAL A 151 -12.08 -21.93 4.86
CA VAL A 151 -13.04 -20.85 5.06
C VAL A 151 -12.35 -19.50 5.18
N PRO A 152 -12.93 -18.43 4.60
CA PRO A 152 -12.47 -17.09 4.85
C PRO A 152 -12.87 -16.64 6.27
N LEU A 153 -11.96 -15.98 6.97
CA LEU A 153 -12.18 -15.31 8.24
C LEU A 153 -11.31 -14.08 8.36
N TYR A 154 -11.69 -13.12 9.19
CA TYR A 154 -10.89 -11.95 9.49
C TYR A 154 -10.05 -12.21 10.74
N TRP A 155 -8.75 -12.43 10.58
CA TRP A 155 -7.79 -12.55 11.67
C TRP A 155 -7.18 -11.19 11.98
N ARG A 156 -7.56 -10.60 13.12
CA ARG A 156 -7.20 -9.22 13.48
C ARG A 156 -7.48 -8.23 12.33
N GLY A 157 -8.64 -8.39 11.69
CA GLY A 157 -9.09 -7.54 10.57
C GLY A 157 -8.56 -7.95 9.18
N ILE A 158 -7.54 -8.81 9.10
CA ILE A 158 -7.00 -9.26 7.82
C ILE A 158 -7.77 -10.50 7.35
N LEU A 159 -8.30 -10.47 6.12
CA LEU A 159 -8.91 -11.65 5.52
C LEU A 159 -7.87 -12.75 5.36
N ARG A 160 -8.14 -13.91 5.97
CA ARG A 160 -7.31 -15.11 5.91
C ARG A 160 -8.19 -16.29 5.53
N HIS A 161 -7.61 -17.19 4.75
CA HIS A 161 -8.21 -18.48 4.42
C HIS A 161 -7.56 -19.53 5.33
N VAL A 162 -8.38 -20.20 6.14
CA VAL A 162 -7.90 -21.16 7.14
C VAL A 162 -8.59 -22.50 6.95
N TYR A 163 -7.82 -23.60 7.05
CA TYR A 163 -8.37 -24.95 7.01
C TYR A 163 -9.44 -25.13 8.10
N PHE A 164 -10.55 -25.72 7.69
CA PHE A 164 -11.75 -25.86 8.48
C PHE A 164 -12.31 -27.26 8.26
N GLN A 165 -12.49 -27.97 9.38
CA GLN A 165 -13.18 -29.24 9.48
C GLN A 165 -14.01 -29.13 10.75
N ASP A 166 -15.27 -28.75 10.59
CA ASP A 166 -16.23 -28.52 11.66
C ASP A 166 -15.80 -27.61 12.85
N GLY A 167 -15.17 -26.47 12.56
CA GLY A 167 -14.73 -25.54 13.59
C GLY A 167 -15.85 -24.87 14.41
N THR A 168 -15.55 -24.52 15.67
CA THR A 168 -16.53 -23.90 16.58
C THR A 168 -16.65 -22.37 16.44
N ARG A 169 -17.86 -21.83 16.63
CA ARG A 169 -18.08 -20.43 17.00
C ARG A 169 -18.00 -20.23 18.51
N LEU A 170 -17.38 -19.13 18.93
CA LEU A 170 -17.19 -18.79 20.34
C LEU A 170 -18.24 -17.76 20.81
N MET A 171 -19.12 -18.16 21.71
CA MET A 171 -20.08 -17.25 22.36
C MET A 171 -19.48 -16.75 23.67
N ILE A 172 -18.84 -15.57 23.63
CA ILE A 172 -18.07 -15.03 24.76
C ILE A 172 -18.88 -14.03 25.57
N ASP A 173 -19.08 -14.33 26.85
CA ASP A 173 -19.68 -13.40 27.82
C ASP A 173 -18.64 -12.39 28.33
N ARG A 174 -18.53 -11.26 27.63
CA ARG A 174 -17.60 -10.18 27.99
C ARG A 174 -17.98 -9.45 29.29
N THR A 175 -19.20 -9.64 29.80
CA THR A 175 -19.62 -9.02 31.06
C THR A 175 -19.06 -9.75 32.27
N ALA A 176 -18.74 -11.04 32.11
CA ALA A 176 -18.17 -11.87 33.17
C ALA A 176 -16.65 -11.70 33.32
N ALA A 177 -15.92 -11.51 32.22
CA ALA A 177 -14.49 -11.23 32.24
C ALA A 177 -13.98 -10.59 30.92
N PRO A 178 -12.89 -9.80 30.95
CA PRO A 178 -12.27 -9.27 29.75
C PRO A 178 -11.89 -10.36 28.75
N ALA A 179 -12.18 -10.11 27.48
CA ALA A 179 -11.82 -10.99 26.38
C ALA A 179 -11.25 -10.18 25.21
N GLU A 180 -10.18 -10.70 24.63
CA GLU A 180 -9.58 -10.23 23.37
C GLU A 180 -10.07 -11.11 22.23
N ILE A 181 -10.69 -10.50 21.21
CA ILE A 181 -11.10 -11.23 20.00
C ILE A 181 -9.96 -11.15 18.99
N LEU A 182 -9.50 -12.31 18.56
CA LEU A 182 -8.38 -12.43 17.63
C LEU A 182 -8.85 -12.69 16.21
N ALA A 183 -9.98 -13.38 16.02
CA ALA A 183 -10.55 -13.61 14.71
C ALA A 183 -12.08 -13.72 14.72
N VAL A 184 -12.70 -13.32 13.61
CA VAL A 184 -14.13 -13.46 13.34
C VAL A 184 -14.36 -14.09 11.97
N TYR A 185 -15.33 -14.99 11.88
CA TYR A 185 -15.82 -15.49 10.60
C TYR A 185 -16.49 -14.36 9.80
N THR A 186 -16.65 -14.53 8.49
CA THR A 186 -17.24 -13.52 7.60
C THR A 186 -18.69 -13.16 7.93
N ASN A 187 -19.41 -14.03 8.66
CA ASN A 187 -20.77 -13.75 9.15
C ASN A 187 -20.81 -13.04 10.51
N GLY A 188 -19.64 -12.65 11.05
CA GLY A 188 -19.52 -11.92 12.32
C GLY A 188 -19.39 -12.80 13.57
N GLU A 189 -19.51 -14.13 13.46
CA GLU A 189 -19.29 -15.04 14.57
C GLU A 189 -17.81 -15.08 14.98
N ILE A 190 -17.52 -15.28 16.27
CA ILE A 190 -16.15 -15.26 16.78
C ILE A 190 -15.46 -16.60 16.45
N ALA A 191 -14.34 -16.54 15.73
CA ALA A 191 -13.54 -17.70 15.34
C ALA A 191 -12.35 -17.95 16.29
N ALA A 192 -11.78 -16.90 16.89
CA ALA A 192 -10.69 -17.05 17.86
C ALA A 192 -10.69 -15.94 18.89
N ALA A 193 -10.37 -16.28 20.14
CA ALA A 193 -10.35 -15.33 21.25
C ALA A 193 -9.52 -15.81 22.44
N VAL A 194 -9.18 -14.86 23.32
CA VAL A 194 -8.59 -15.12 24.64
C VAL A 194 -9.45 -14.46 25.70
N GLN A 195 -9.91 -15.22 26.69
CA GLN A 195 -10.69 -14.70 27.82
C GLN A 195 -10.02 -15.03 29.15
N ASN A 196 -10.06 -14.09 30.10
CA ASN A 196 -9.59 -14.31 31.47
C ASN A 196 -10.56 -15.22 32.24
N ASN A 197 -10.04 -16.15 33.04
CA ASN A 197 -10.84 -16.93 33.99
C ASN A 197 -10.06 -17.10 35.31
N GLY A 198 -10.56 -16.48 36.39
CA GLY A 198 -9.82 -16.36 37.63
C GLY A 198 -8.51 -15.59 37.43
N LYS A 199 -7.38 -16.18 37.85
CA LYS A 199 -6.03 -15.62 37.63
C LYS A 199 -5.41 -16.05 36.30
N GLY A 200 -6.01 -17.00 35.58
CA GLY A 200 -5.49 -17.56 34.33
C GLY A 200 -6.20 -17.05 33.09
N ARG A 201 -5.87 -17.64 31.94
CA ARG A 201 -6.41 -17.27 30.62
C ARG A 201 -6.73 -18.50 29.78
N VAL A 202 -7.77 -18.38 28.96
CA VAL A 202 -8.27 -19.41 28.06
C VAL A 202 -8.24 -18.85 26.64
N GLY A 203 -7.35 -19.36 25.80
CA GLY A 203 -7.33 -19.09 24.37
C GLY A 203 -8.00 -20.21 23.58
N MET A 204 -8.81 -19.84 22.61
CA MET A 204 -9.58 -20.77 21.78
C MET A 204 -9.49 -20.37 20.31
N VAL A 205 -9.45 -21.37 19.43
CA VAL A 205 -9.55 -21.23 17.98
C VAL A 205 -10.50 -22.27 17.45
N GLY A 206 -11.55 -21.83 16.77
CA GLY A 206 -12.52 -22.70 16.12
C GLY A 206 -11.95 -23.47 14.92
N PRO A 207 -11.29 -22.80 13.96
CA PRO A 207 -10.63 -23.47 12.84
C PRO A 207 -9.45 -24.36 13.25
N HIS A 208 -8.87 -25.08 12.30
CA HIS A 208 -7.73 -25.99 12.48
C HIS A 208 -6.39 -25.35 12.01
N PRO A 209 -5.80 -24.37 12.74
CA PRO A 209 -4.47 -23.84 12.40
C PRO A 209 -3.33 -24.88 12.56
N GLU A 210 -3.61 -26.05 13.13
CA GLU A 210 -2.66 -27.15 13.39
C GLU A 210 -2.65 -28.27 12.34
N ALA A 211 -3.52 -28.22 11.31
CA ALA A 211 -3.55 -29.23 10.24
C ALA A 211 -2.24 -29.20 9.41
N ASP A 212 -1.76 -30.38 8.97
CA ASP A 212 -0.47 -30.54 8.31
C ASP A 212 -0.51 -30.40 6.77
N GLU A 213 0.66 -30.46 6.12
CA GLU A 213 0.81 -30.29 4.66
C GLU A 213 0.18 -31.41 3.81
N ASN A 214 -0.08 -32.60 4.37
CA ASN A 214 -0.59 -33.72 3.57
C ASN A 214 -2.09 -33.61 3.28
N ASP A 215 -2.82 -32.82 4.07
CA ASP A 215 -4.25 -32.54 3.86
C ASP A 215 -4.48 -31.29 2.98
N MET A 216 -3.41 -30.60 2.55
CA MET A 216 -3.48 -29.36 1.76
C MET A 216 -2.62 -29.41 0.49
N ASN A 217 -3.26 -29.52 -0.67
CA ASN A 217 -2.64 -29.20 -1.96
C ASN A 217 -2.61 -27.68 -2.19
N TYR A 218 -1.88 -26.86 -1.42
CA TYR A 218 -1.54 -25.46 -1.78
C TYR A 218 -0.41 -24.87 -0.91
N GLU A 219 0.45 -24.06 -1.53
CA GLU A 219 1.63 -23.36 -0.96
C GLU A 219 1.34 -22.40 0.23
N ASN A 220 0.98 -22.91 1.42
CA ASN A 220 0.64 -22.02 2.56
C ASN A 220 1.23 -22.43 3.93
N THR A 221 2.23 -23.31 3.98
CA THR A 221 2.81 -23.79 5.25
C THR A 221 3.44 -22.67 6.10
N PHE A 222 3.94 -21.61 5.47
CA PHE A 222 4.53 -20.46 6.17
C PHE A 222 3.50 -19.51 6.81
N ARG A 223 2.22 -19.54 6.37
CA ARG A 223 1.19 -18.57 6.81
C ARG A 223 0.47 -18.98 8.11
N TYR A 224 0.48 -20.25 8.47
CA TYR A 224 -0.10 -20.76 9.74
C TYR A 224 0.83 -20.58 10.96
N LEU A 225 2.13 -20.30 10.73
CA LEU A 225 3.19 -20.12 11.75
C LEU A 225 2.91 -19.03 12.79
N LEU A 226 2.11 -18.01 12.42
CA LEU A 226 1.88 -16.83 13.25
C LEU A 226 0.67 -16.97 14.19
N ILE A 227 -0.34 -17.76 13.82
CA ILE A 227 -1.64 -17.83 14.52
C ILE A 227 -1.49 -18.37 15.95
N ILE A 228 -0.84 -19.53 16.11
CA ILE A 228 -0.59 -20.14 17.42
C ILE A 228 0.32 -19.24 18.28
N CYS A 229 1.31 -18.60 17.66
CA CYS A 229 2.18 -17.64 18.35
C CYS A 229 1.43 -16.39 18.84
N PHE A 230 0.48 -15.87 18.07
CA PHE A 230 -0.33 -14.70 18.43
C PHE A 230 -1.26 -14.98 19.60
N ILE A 231 -1.93 -16.14 19.60
CA ILE A 231 -2.81 -16.51 20.70
C ILE A 231 -2.00 -16.69 21.98
N ILE A 232 -0.81 -17.27 21.90
CA ILE A 232 0.07 -17.42 23.06
C ILE A 232 0.57 -16.07 23.56
N HIS A 233 0.87 -15.13 22.67
CA HIS A 233 1.22 -13.76 23.07
C HIS A 233 0.07 -13.08 23.82
N ALA A 234 -1.16 -13.25 23.32
CA ALA A 234 -2.39 -12.76 23.94
C ALA A 234 -2.71 -13.46 25.27
N ILE A 235 -2.50 -14.79 25.38
CA ILE A 235 -2.60 -15.55 26.64
C ILE A 235 -1.51 -15.10 27.64
N ASN A 236 -0.34 -14.68 27.17
CA ASN A 236 0.79 -14.33 28.01
C ASN A 236 0.72 -12.91 28.61
N GLY A 237 -0.25 -12.10 28.21
CA GLY A 237 -0.50 -10.78 28.81
C GLY A 237 0.44 -9.67 28.37
N GLN A 238 1.17 -9.84 27.26
CA GLN A 238 1.84 -8.73 26.59
C GLN A 238 0.78 -7.94 25.81
N THR A 239 0.12 -7.02 26.51
CA THR A 239 -0.95 -6.18 25.97
C THR A 239 -0.40 -5.10 25.04
N LYS A 240 -0.75 -5.15 23.75
CA LYS A 240 -1.20 -3.94 23.05
C LYS A 240 -2.72 -3.95 23.15
N THR A 241 -3.26 -3.14 24.06
CA THR A 241 -4.70 -2.94 24.20
C THR A 241 -5.19 -2.19 22.96
N ILE A 242 -5.78 -2.90 21.98
CA ILE A 242 -6.58 -2.26 20.94
C ILE A 242 -8.01 -2.28 21.46
N THR A 243 -8.44 -1.14 22.01
CA THR A 243 -9.83 -0.90 22.36
C THR A 243 -10.69 -0.97 21.10
N LYS A 244 -11.91 -1.48 21.31
CA LYS A 244 -12.89 -1.81 20.29
C LYS A 244 -13.46 -0.54 19.65
N GLU A 245 -12.79 -0.02 18.64
CA GLU A 245 -13.31 0.90 17.63
C GLU A 245 -12.35 0.79 16.43
N ASN A 246 -12.89 0.43 15.25
CA ASN A 246 -12.22 0.29 13.96
C ASN A 246 -10.89 -0.49 13.93
N VAL A 247 -10.96 -1.77 13.54
CA VAL A 247 -9.76 -2.56 13.24
C VAL A 247 -9.22 -2.14 11.88
N PHE A 248 -8.46 -1.05 11.87
CA PHE A 248 -7.67 -0.56 10.75
C PHE A 248 -6.53 -1.55 10.45
N VAL A 249 -6.31 -1.85 9.17
CA VAL A 249 -5.05 -2.45 8.73
C VAL A 249 -4.03 -1.33 8.85
N GLU A 250 -3.29 -1.27 9.94
CA GLU A 250 -2.36 -0.17 10.14
C GLU A 250 -1.14 -0.31 9.20
N HIS A 251 -1.25 0.17 7.95
CA HIS A 251 -0.18 0.18 6.95
C HIS A 251 1.05 0.98 7.42
N PHE A 252 0.83 1.96 8.29
CA PHE A 252 1.84 2.89 8.77
C PHE A 252 2.25 2.70 10.26
N SER A 253 1.58 1.84 11.06
CA SER A 253 1.76 1.86 12.54
C SER A 253 3.00 1.19 13.11
N ASN A 254 3.70 0.37 12.32
CA ASN A 254 4.94 -0.27 12.74
C ASN A 254 6.19 0.46 12.20
N ASN A 255 6.03 1.66 11.63
CA ASN A 255 6.99 2.14 10.64
C ASN A 255 7.96 3.19 11.15
N LYS A 256 9.13 3.16 10.50
CA LYS A 256 10.21 4.13 10.71
C LYS A 256 9.69 5.49 10.29
N LYS A 257 9.42 6.34 11.26
CA LYS A 257 9.25 7.78 11.02
C LYS A 257 10.62 8.39 10.76
N TYR A 258 10.71 9.22 9.75
CA TYR A 258 11.89 10.03 9.49
C TYR A 258 11.47 11.49 9.34
N ALA A 259 12.30 12.39 9.84
CA ALA A 259 12.11 13.82 9.67
C ALA A 259 13.00 14.28 8.52
N ILE A 260 12.44 15.10 7.63
CA ILE A 260 13.20 15.82 6.63
C ILE A 260 13.28 17.26 7.14
N ASP A 261 14.41 17.58 7.76
CA ASP A 261 14.61 18.88 8.39
C ASP A 261 14.68 19.99 7.34
N ASP A 262 14.18 21.17 7.71
CA ASP A 262 14.24 22.40 6.92
C ASP A 262 13.68 22.29 5.48
N CYS A 263 12.63 21.46 5.28
CA CYS A 263 11.96 21.29 4.00
C CYS A 263 10.44 21.59 4.06
N ILE A 264 9.98 22.45 3.16
CA ILE A 264 8.59 22.53 2.70
C ILE A 264 8.61 22.07 1.24
N PRO A 265 8.01 20.92 0.88
CA PRO A 265 8.10 20.40 -0.48
C PRO A 265 7.36 21.32 -1.46
N LEU A 266 8.00 21.61 -2.60
CA LEU A 266 7.47 22.44 -3.68
C LEU A 266 7.34 21.68 -5.00
N ALA A 267 8.27 20.77 -5.29
CA ALA A 267 8.24 19.91 -6.48
C ALA A 267 9.00 18.60 -6.23
N PHE A 268 8.76 17.62 -7.09
CA PHE A 268 9.48 16.35 -7.15
C PHE A 268 10.09 16.17 -8.54
N GLY A 269 11.26 15.53 -8.62
CA GLY A 269 11.89 15.15 -9.88
C GLY A 269 13.30 14.59 -9.67
N ASP A 270 13.83 13.87 -10.66
CA ASP A 270 15.18 13.28 -10.60
C ASP A 270 16.23 14.33 -11.04
N PHE A 271 16.78 15.08 -10.07
CA PHE A 271 17.66 16.20 -10.40
C PHE A 271 19.02 15.74 -10.92
N ASN A 272 19.58 14.70 -10.32
CA ASN A 272 20.95 14.26 -10.60
C ASN A 272 21.04 13.16 -11.70
N ALA A 273 19.90 12.74 -12.23
CA ALA A 273 19.72 11.68 -13.24
C ALA A 273 20.18 10.29 -12.78
N ASP A 274 20.00 9.96 -11.50
CA ASP A 274 20.35 8.66 -10.91
C ASP A 274 19.17 7.67 -10.82
N LYS A 275 17.99 8.08 -11.31
CA LYS A 275 16.70 7.38 -11.35
C LYS A 275 15.89 7.44 -10.07
N ILE A 276 16.38 8.12 -9.05
CA ILE A 276 15.70 8.29 -7.77
C ILE A 276 15.09 9.69 -7.78
N VAL A 277 13.81 9.78 -7.44
CA VAL A 277 13.15 11.08 -7.34
C VAL A 277 13.66 11.84 -6.12
N ASP A 278 14.07 13.07 -6.36
CA ASP A 278 14.54 14.03 -5.37
C ASP A 278 13.42 15.00 -4.97
N ILE A 279 13.63 15.71 -3.85
CA ILE A 279 12.65 16.67 -3.32
C ILE A 279 13.21 18.09 -3.44
N PHE A 280 12.45 18.97 -4.10
CA PHE A 280 12.73 20.41 -4.12
C PHE A 280 11.97 21.08 -3.00
N CYS A 281 12.70 21.70 -2.07
CA CYS A 281 12.16 22.25 -0.84
C CYS A 281 12.32 23.77 -0.79
N ARG A 282 11.35 24.46 -0.19
CA ARG A 282 11.63 25.76 0.45
C ARG A 282 12.20 25.52 1.84
N ASN A 283 13.26 26.25 2.18
CA ASN A 283 13.80 26.26 3.53
C ASN A 283 12.76 26.84 4.51
N THR A 284 12.64 26.24 5.68
CA THR A 284 11.66 26.62 6.72
C THR A 284 12.09 27.87 7.50
N LYS A 285 13.40 28.15 7.57
CA LYS A 285 14.03 29.23 8.35
C LYS A 285 14.50 30.40 7.50
N ALA A 286 14.76 30.17 6.21
CA ALA A 286 15.24 31.17 5.26
C ALA A 286 14.38 31.14 3.99
N ASN A 287 14.29 32.25 3.26
CA ASN A 287 13.60 32.26 1.97
C ASN A 287 14.54 31.76 0.85
N SER A 288 14.87 30.48 0.91
CA SER A 288 15.78 29.83 -0.04
C SER A 288 15.23 28.49 -0.53
N ILE A 289 15.57 28.12 -1.75
CA ILE A 289 15.30 26.79 -2.31
C ILE A 289 16.42 25.84 -1.93
N VAL A 290 16.07 24.62 -1.53
CA VAL A 290 16.97 23.54 -1.15
C VAL A 290 16.66 22.31 -1.99
N VAL A 291 17.67 21.72 -2.61
CA VAL A 291 17.54 20.42 -3.30
C VAL A 291 17.96 19.33 -2.34
N MET A 292 17.03 18.42 -2.07
CA MET A 292 17.20 17.27 -1.18
C MET A 292 17.36 16.01 -2.03
N LEU A 293 18.61 15.56 -2.19
CA LEU A 293 18.90 14.34 -2.93
C LEU A 293 18.52 13.11 -2.14
N ASN A 294 17.78 12.20 -2.75
CA ASN A 294 17.30 10.98 -2.10
C ASN A 294 18.22 9.77 -2.33
N ASP A 295 18.03 8.68 -1.59
CA ASP A 295 18.85 7.45 -1.64
C ASP A 295 17.96 6.20 -1.49
N ASP A 296 18.13 5.22 -2.38
CA ASP A 296 17.36 3.97 -2.42
C ASP A 296 17.58 3.06 -1.21
N ARG A 297 18.55 3.40 -0.34
CA ARG A 297 18.89 2.62 0.87
C ARG A 297 18.56 3.34 2.16
N SER A 298 18.31 4.64 2.12
CA SER A 298 18.12 5.45 3.32
C SER A 298 17.04 6.49 3.09
N PRO A 299 16.06 6.60 4.00
CA PRO A 299 14.99 7.60 3.89
C PRO A 299 15.46 9.01 4.28
N THR A 300 16.75 9.28 4.12
CA THR A 300 17.40 10.53 4.49
C THR A 300 17.84 11.24 3.24
N SER A 301 17.33 12.44 3.03
CA SER A 301 17.79 13.25 1.92
C SER A 301 19.02 14.08 2.30
N LYS A 302 19.96 14.24 1.37
CA LYS A 302 21.14 15.08 1.56
C LYS A 302 20.93 16.42 0.88
N VAL A 303 21.12 17.50 1.63
CA VAL A 303 21.14 18.86 1.08
C VAL A 303 22.29 18.99 0.10
N GLN A 304 21.99 19.32 -1.15
CA GLN A 304 23.00 19.54 -2.19
C GLN A 304 23.23 21.03 -2.49
N TYR A 305 22.16 21.83 -2.51
CA TYR A 305 22.21 23.20 -3.00
C TYR A 305 21.24 24.12 -2.26
N ILE A 306 21.58 25.41 -2.18
CA ILE A 306 20.75 26.45 -1.59
C ILE A 306 20.75 27.69 -2.52
N ALA A 307 19.59 28.06 -3.07
CA ALA A 307 19.39 29.32 -3.81
C ALA A 307 18.56 30.32 -2.99
N ASN A 308 19.08 31.52 -2.77
CA ASN A 308 18.35 32.56 -2.04
C ASN A 308 17.39 33.30 -2.95
N ILE A 309 16.15 33.49 -2.50
CA ILE A 309 15.10 34.20 -3.22
C ILE A 309 14.69 35.42 -2.40
N THR A 310 14.43 36.55 -3.07
CA THR A 310 13.86 37.74 -2.41
C THR A 310 12.35 37.75 -2.60
N GLY A 311 11.57 37.79 -1.52
CA GLY A 311 10.10 37.73 -1.56
C GLY A 311 9.52 36.55 -0.79
N ILE A 312 8.28 36.15 -1.10
CA ILE A 312 7.65 34.93 -0.56
C ILE A 312 7.45 33.94 -1.70
N ILE A 313 8.07 32.77 -1.60
CA ILE A 313 7.88 31.67 -2.57
C ILE A 313 6.53 31.01 -2.28
N TYR A 314 5.70 30.90 -3.31
CA TYR A 314 4.38 30.24 -3.26
C TYR A 314 4.40 28.84 -3.84
N ASP A 315 5.15 28.63 -4.91
CA ASP A 315 5.18 27.35 -5.63
C ASP A 315 6.47 27.20 -6.45
N ALA A 316 6.76 25.99 -6.91
CA ALA A 316 7.80 25.72 -7.88
C ALA A 316 7.42 24.58 -8.84
N LEU A 317 7.82 24.69 -10.10
CA LEU A 317 7.53 23.71 -11.14
C LEU A 317 8.84 23.11 -11.66
N ALA A 318 8.98 21.79 -11.59
CA ALA A 318 10.17 21.07 -12.07
C ALA A 318 9.90 20.47 -13.46
N ALA A 319 10.75 20.79 -14.43
CA ALA A 319 10.71 20.25 -15.80
C ALA A 319 12.01 20.59 -16.57
N ASP A 320 12.23 19.99 -17.73
CA ASP A 320 13.26 20.41 -18.70
C ASP A 320 12.68 21.51 -19.59
N PHE A 321 12.87 22.78 -19.21
CA PHE A 321 12.24 23.91 -19.91
C PHE A 321 13.06 24.40 -21.10
N ASP A 322 14.39 24.20 -21.12
CA ASP A 322 15.24 24.64 -22.23
C ASP A 322 15.60 23.54 -23.24
N GLY A 323 15.18 22.29 -22.98
CA GLY A 323 15.34 21.13 -23.86
C GLY A 323 16.74 20.51 -23.78
N ASP A 324 17.50 20.79 -22.72
CA ASP A 324 18.87 20.28 -22.55
C ASP A 324 18.95 18.91 -21.84
N SER A 325 17.79 18.30 -21.56
CA SER A 325 17.63 17.02 -20.86
C SER A 325 18.19 17.04 -19.44
N LYS A 326 18.03 18.17 -18.76
CA LYS A 326 18.29 18.32 -17.33
C LYS A 326 17.09 19.00 -16.68
N LEU A 327 16.87 18.64 -15.43
CA LEU A 327 15.76 19.17 -14.67
C LEU A 327 16.05 20.59 -14.21
N ASP A 328 15.19 21.52 -14.61
CA ASP A 328 15.17 22.91 -14.17
C ASP A 328 14.04 23.15 -13.17
N LEU A 329 14.06 24.32 -12.52
CA LEU A 329 13.01 24.73 -11.60
C LEU A 329 12.51 26.14 -11.92
N PHE A 330 11.21 26.28 -12.16
CA PHE A 330 10.55 27.58 -12.27
C PHE A 330 9.95 27.97 -10.93
N ILE A 331 10.40 29.09 -10.36
CA ILE A 331 9.98 29.59 -9.05
C ILE A 331 8.87 30.63 -9.20
N ILE A 332 7.78 30.43 -8.46
CA ILE A 332 6.66 31.37 -8.38
C ILE A 332 6.71 32.08 -7.02
N TYR A 333 6.84 33.40 -7.05
CA TYR A 333 7.00 34.20 -5.83
C TYR A 333 6.32 35.56 -5.93
N LYS A 334 5.99 36.16 -4.77
CA LYS A 334 5.57 37.56 -4.69
C LYS A 334 6.67 38.39 -4.05
N THR A 335 6.91 39.58 -4.61
CA THR A 335 7.87 40.54 -4.05
C THR A 335 7.18 41.41 -3.00
N GLU A 336 7.94 41.98 -2.06
CA GLU A 336 7.37 42.90 -1.06
C GLU A 336 6.78 44.17 -1.68
N SER A 337 7.22 44.53 -2.90
CA SER A 337 6.74 45.70 -3.62
C SER A 337 5.38 45.53 -4.30
N ASP A 338 4.95 44.31 -4.59
CA ASP A 338 3.68 44.06 -5.29
C ASP A 338 3.08 42.70 -4.92
N GLU A 339 1.96 42.72 -4.19
CA GLU A 339 1.24 41.52 -3.76
C GLU A 339 0.10 41.11 -4.73
N SER A 340 -0.13 41.92 -5.77
CA SER A 340 -1.29 41.82 -6.67
C SER A 340 -1.18 40.67 -7.68
N PHE A 341 0.04 40.30 -8.06
CA PHE A 341 0.36 39.25 -9.02
C PHE A 341 1.59 38.45 -8.57
N TYR A 342 1.83 37.31 -9.21
CA TYR A 342 3.01 36.49 -9.01
C TYR A 342 4.10 36.87 -10.03
N SER A 343 5.33 36.94 -9.55
CA SER A 343 6.55 36.97 -10.37
C SER A 343 7.03 35.55 -10.62
N GLY A 344 7.70 35.35 -11.75
CA GLY A 344 8.30 34.08 -12.12
C GLY A 344 9.79 34.20 -12.42
N GLY A 345 10.55 33.14 -12.20
CA GLY A 345 11.95 33.09 -12.60
C GLY A 345 12.51 31.66 -12.57
N PHE A 346 13.55 31.42 -13.38
CA PHE A 346 14.18 30.12 -13.49
C PHE A 346 15.38 29.97 -12.59
N LEU A 347 15.54 28.75 -12.09
CA LEU A 347 16.77 28.20 -11.57
C LEU A 347 17.17 27.05 -12.51
N TRP A 348 18.11 27.30 -13.42
CA TRP A 348 18.55 26.34 -14.44
C TRP A 348 19.42 25.25 -13.82
N GLY A 349 19.14 23.99 -14.11
CA GLY A 349 19.84 22.83 -13.58
C GLY A 349 21.04 22.39 -14.42
N ASP A 350 22.02 21.77 -13.77
CA ASP A 350 23.12 21.06 -14.45
C ASP A 350 23.36 19.63 -13.94
N ARG A 351 22.40 19.08 -13.17
CA ARG A 351 22.46 17.81 -12.40
C ARG A 351 23.31 17.85 -11.13
N ILE A 352 24.02 18.95 -10.88
CA ILE A 352 24.90 19.11 -9.72
C ILE A 352 24.47 20.33 -8.90
N LYS A 353 24.06 21.42 -9.57
CA LYS A 353 23.70 22.70 -8.99
C LYS A 353 22.59 23.37 -9.80
N LEU A 354 21.86 24.25 -9.13
CA LEU A 354 20.96 25.18 -9.79
C LEU A 354 21.68 26.53 -10.01
N SER A 355 21.27 27.30 -11.01
CA SER A 355 21.73 28.68 -11.20
C SER A 355 21.22 29.62 -10.11
N ASP A 356 21.66 30.88 -10.15
CA ASP A 356 20.94 31.97 -9.48
C ASP A 356 19.58 32.19 -10.15
N LEU A 357 18.64 32.80 -9.41
CA LEU A 357 17.32 33.13 -9.93
C LEU A 357 17.44 34.08 -11.13
N GLN A 358 16.91 33.65 -12.27
CA GLN A 358 16.75 34.47 -13.46
C GLN A 358 15.27 34.83 -13.66
N PRO A 359 14.84 36.04 -13.26
CA PRO A 359 13.46 36.49 -13.46
C PRO A 359 13.12 36.60 -14.95
N ILE A 360 11.84 36.39 -15.27
CA ILE A 360 11.31 36.62 -16.62
C ILE A 360 10.53 37.93 -16.70
N PRO A 361 10.38 38.57 -17.88
CA PRO A 361 9.68 39.84 -18.03
C PRO A 361 8.15 39.70 -18.05
N TYR A 362 7.62 38.62 -17.46
CA TYR A 362 6.20 38.30 -17.42
C TYR A 362 5.75 38.07 -15.98
N SER A 363 4.54 38.50 -15.69
CA SER A 363 3.85 38.34 -14.41
C SER A 363 2.61 37.47 -14.59
N PHE A 364 2.19 36.80 -13.51
CA PHE A 364 1.07 35.87 -13.53
C PHE A 364 -0.01 36.28 -12.53
N GLN A 365 -1.27 36.26 -12.96
CA GLN A 365 -2.41 36.50 -12.05
C GLN A 365 -2.78 35.25 -11.25
N THR A 366 -2.54 34.07 -11.83
CA THR A 366 -2.74 32.74 -11.23
C THR A 366 -1.42 31.98 -11.23
N ILE A 367 -1.25 31.00 -10.33
CA ILE A 367 -0.10 30.09 -10.40
C ILE A 367 -0.19 29.32 -11.72
N PRO A 368 0.86 29.33 -12.58
CA PRO A 368 0.86 28.61 -13.85
C PRO A 368 0.98 27.10 -13.65
N THR A 369 0.69 26.35 -14.71
CA THR A 369 0.90 24.89 -14.79
C THR A 369 1.82 24.57 -15.97
N THR A 370 2.46 23.40 -15.91
CA THR A 370 3.30 22.86 -16.98
C THR A 370 2.50 21.93 -17.88
N LEU A 371 2.78 21.96 -19.18
CA LEU A 371 2.21 21.04 -20.16
C LEU A 371 3.13 20.94 -21.39
N ASP A 372 2.97 19.89 -22.18
CA ASP A 372 3.47 19.84 -23.56
C ASP A 372 2.31 20.26 -24.48
N ALA A 373 2.27 21.54 -24.83
CA ALA A 373 1.10 22.15 -25.44
C ALA A 373 0.96 21.80 -26.93
N ASN A 374 2.03 21.32 -27.57
CA ASN A 374 2.10 21.13 -29.01
C ASN A 374 2.71 19.77 -29.44
N GLY A 375 3.00 18.89 -28.48
CA GLY A 375 3.53 17.54 -28.68
C GLY A 375 4.97 17.53 -29.21
N ASP A 376 5.74 18.59 -28.98
CA ASP A 376 7.13 18.74 -29.45
C ASP A 376 8.18 18.40 -28.39
N SER A 377 7.74 17.91 -27.22
CA SER A 377 8.54 17.60 -26.03
C SER A 377 9.10 18.80 -25.28
N TYR A 378 8.97 20.05 -25.75
CA TYR A 378 9.23 21.20 -24.90
C TYR A 378 8.12 21.32 -23.85
N VAL A 379 8.48 21.75 -22.65
CA VAL A 379 7.51 22.02 -21.60
C VAL A 379 7.17 23.51 -21.60
N GLU A 380 5.89 23.82 -21.79
CA GLU A 380 5.34 25.16 -21.71
C GLU A 380 4.85 25.51 -20.29
N LEU A 381 4.74 26.82 -20.02
CA LEU A 381 4.01 27.36 -18.89
C LEU A 381 2.70 27.99 -19.32
N LEU A 382 1.58 27.45 -18.83
CA LEU A 382 0.24 27.97 -19.06
C LEU A 382 -0.25 28.77 -17.84
N GLY A 383 -0.79 29.96 -18.06
CA GLY A 383 -1.46 30.73 -17.02
C GLY A 383 -2.07 32.05 -17.52
N MET A 384 -2.62 32.84 -16.59
CA MET A 384 -3.02 34.22 -16.84
C MET A 384 -1.79 35.12 -16.81
N ILE A 385 -1.27 35.49 -17.97
CA ILE A 385 0.04 36.13 -18.14
C ILE A 385 -0.10 37.58 -18.63
N SER A 386 0.78 38.46 -18.14
CA SER A 386 0.93 39.84 -18.61
C SER A 386 2.40 40.27 -18.63
N ASN A 387 2.78 41.10 -19.60
CA ASN A 387 4.09 41.77 -19.66
C ASN A 387 4.07 43.23 -19.13
N ASP A 388 2.88 43.79 -18.92
CA ASP A 388 2.66 45.16 -18.45
C ASP A 388 2.01 45.24 -17.07
N GLN A 389 1.77 44.07 -16.44
CA GLN A 389 1.14 43.88 -15.14
C GLN A 389 -0.30 44.41 -15.04
N ILE A 390 -0.94 44.70 -16.18
CA ILE A 390 -2.29 45.27 -16.26
C ILE A 390 -3.19 44.36 -17.10
N ASN A 391 -2.73 43.96 -18.28
CA ASN A 391 -3.52 43.21 -19.26
C ASN A 391 -3.21 41.71 -19.19
N PHE A 392 -3.76 41.02 -18.20
CA PHE A 392 -3.61 39.56 -18.06
C PHE A 392 -4.51 38.81 -19.05
N LYS A 393 -3.94 37.79 -19.71
CA LYS A 393 -4.66 36.91 -20.64
C LYS A 393 -4.19 35.47 -20.50
N PRO A 394 -5.06 34.47 -20.78
CA PRO A 394 -4.64 33.08 -20.83
C PRO A 394 -3.63 32.88 -21.98
N ALA A 395 -2.44 32.38 -21.67
CA ALA A 395 -1.38 32.16 -22.66
C ALA A 395 -0.45 31.02 -22.25
N CYS A 396 0.27 30.47 -23.22
CA CYS A 396 1.38 29.53 -23.02
C CYS A 396 2.72 30.22 -23.34
N LEU A 397 3.71 30.06 -22.45
CA LEU A 397 5.09 30.48 -22.67
C LEU A 397 5.94 29.26 -23.03
N THR A 398 6.57 29.29 -24.21
CA THR A 398 7.58 28.31 -24.60
C THR A 398 8.97 28.89 -24.37
N PHE A 399 9.89 28.09 -23.85
CA PHE A 399 11.27 28.48 -23.58
C PHE A 399 12.23 27.69 -24.46
N LYS A 400 13.27 28.37 -24.96
CA LYS A 400 14.40 27.74 -25.68
C LYS A 400 15.68 28.48 -25.33
N ASN A 401 16.77 27.73 -25.14
CA ASN A 401 18.08 28.31 -24.77
C ASN A 401 17.97 29.31 -23.62
N ARG A 402 17.20 28.99 -22.57
CA ARG A 402 17.03 29.81 -21.36
C ARG A 402 16.38 31.17 -21.56
N THR A 403 15.62 31.33 -22.64
CA THR A 403 14.90 32.55 -22.97
C THR A 403 13.46 32.24 -23.37
N VAL A 404 12.55 33.20 -23.18
CA VAL A 404 11.18 33.11 -23.70
C VAL A 404 11.26 33.12 -25.22
N TYR A 405 10.94 31.98 -25.82
CA TYR A 405 11.01 31.77 -27.27
C TYR A 405 9.71 32.21 -27.95
N ASN A 406 8.57 31.84 -27.38
CA ASN A 406 7.26 32.15 -27.92
C ASN A 406 6.24 32.40 -26.81
N VAL A 407 5.24 33.23 -27.11
CA VAL A 407 4.07 33.46 -26.26
C VAL A 407 2.83 33.24 -27.11
N GLU A 408 2.10 32.17 -26.83
CA GLU A 408 0.88 31.82 -27.55
C GLU A 408 -0.34 32.18 -26.70
N THR A 409 -1.05 33.23 -27.09
CA THR A 409 -2.29 33.63 -26.41
C THR A 409 -3.44 32.71 -26.81
N LEU A 410 -4.16 32.18 -25.82
CA LEU A 410 -5.33 31.33 -26.04
C LEU A 410 -6.54 32.22 -26.37
N ASN A 411 -6.70 32.54 -27.65
CA ASN A 411 -7.83 33.35 -28.11
C ASN A 411 -9.16 32.60 -27.93
N ASN A 412 -10.21 33.31 -27.53
CA ASN A 412 -11.54 32.76 -27.24
C ASN A 412 -11.60 31.83 -26.01
N VAL A 413 -10.59 31.87 -25.15
CA VAL A 413 -10.65 31.30 -23.80
C VAL A 413 -10.97 32.43 -22.83
N ASP A 414 -11.97 32.23 -21.97
CA ASP A 414 -12.31 33.17 -20.90
C ASP A 414 -11.19 33.21 -19.85
N ASP A 415 -11.18 34.26 -19.02
CA ASP A 415 -10.19 34.37 -17.95
C ASP A 415 -10.20 33.12 -17.05
N LEU A 416 -9.01 32.64 -16.66
CA LEU A 416 -8.91 31.49 -15.76
C LEU A 416 -9.52 31.83 -14.39
N PHE A 417 -10.19 30.87 -13.77
CA PHE A 417 -10.72 31.08 -12.44
C PHE A 417 -9.55 31.24 -11.43
N PRO A 418 -9.58 32.24 -10.53
CA PRO A 418 -8.50 32.45 -9.58
C PRO A 418 -8.27 31.22 -8.68
N SER A 419 -7.00 30.86 -8.47
CA SER A 419 -6.59 29.71 -7.66
C SER A 419 -7.36 28.43 -8.01
N SER A 420 -7.38 28.05 -9.29
CA SER A 420 -8.10 26.87 -9.78
C SER A 420 -7.17 25.89 -10.49
N THR A 421 -7.69 24.72 -10.82
CA THR A 421 -6.98 23.68 -11.54
C THR A 421 -6.90 23.98 -13.04
N GLN A 422 -5.69 23.85 -13.58
CA GLN A 422 -5.41 23.64 -15.00
C GLN A 422 -4.62 22.33 -15.12
N ALA A 423 -5.02 21.45 -16.01
CA ALA A 423 -4.46 20.10 -16.08
C ALA A 423 -4.41 19.58 -17.52
N THR A 424 -3.56 18.59 -17.76
CA THR A 424 -3.59 17.75 -18.96
C THR A 424 -4.15 16.39 -18.61
N VAL A 425 -5.33 16.05 -19.12
CA VAL A 425 -6.09 14.85 -18.72
C VAL A 425 -6.93 14.31 -19.87
N ASP A 426 -7.12 12.99 -19.91
CA ASP A 426 -8.05 12.34 -20.84
C ASP A 426 -9.42 12.17 -20.18
N LEU A 427 -10.35 13.10 -20.44
CA LEU A 427 -11.75 13.02 -20.01
C LEU A 427 -12.72 12.76 -21.17
N ASN A 428 -12.21 12.55 -22.38
CA ASN A 428 -12.99 12.25 -23.57
C ASN A 428 -12.88 10.75 -23.96
N HIS A 429 -12.01 10.01 -23.26
CA HIS A 429 -11.76 8.58 -23.37
C HIS A 429 -11.09 8.16 -24.68
N ASP A 430 -10.29 9.04 -25.28
CA ASP A 430 -9.52 8.76 -26.50
C ASP A 430 -8.07 8.33 -26.26
N LEU A 431 -7.69 8.17 -24.98
CA LEU A 431 -6.36 7.83 -24.45
C LEU A 431 -5.35 8.98 -24.50
N VAL A 432 -5.62 10.08 -25.17
CA VAL A 432 -4.70 11.20 -25.33
C VAL A 432 -5.07 12.29 -24.32
N ALA A 433 -4.08 12.78 -23.57
CA ALA A 433 -4.35 13.84 -22.61
C ALA A 433 -4.71 15.16 -23.31
N ASP A 434 -5.81 15.76 -22.88
CA ASP A 434 -6.37 17.01 -23.37
C ASP A 434 -6.22 18.15 -22.36
N LEU A 435 -6.43 19.38 -22.81
CA LEU A 435 -6.30 20.55 -21.95
C LEU A 435 -7.59 20.81 -21.16
N PHE A 436 -7.53 20.59 -19.85
CA PHE A 436 -8.58 20.94 -18.90
C PHE A 436 -8.32 22.32 -18.30
N LEU A 437 -9.32 23.21 -18.41
CA LEU A 437 -9.29 24.56 -17.85
C LEU A 437 -10.48 24.78 -16.92
N THR A 438 -10.21 25.34 -15.75
CA THR A 438 -11.24 26.01 -14.94
C THR A 438 -11.27 27.50 -15.28
N ILE A 439 -12.36 27.94 -15.89
CA ILE A 439 -12.56 29.32 -16.32
C ILE A 439 -13.51 30.08 -15.39
N ASN A 440 -13.40 31.41 -15.38
CA ASN A 440 -14.30 32.29 -14.67
C ASN A 440 -15.52 32.63 -15.53
N HIS A 441 -16.68 32.12 -15.14
CA HIS A 441 -17.95 32.46 -15.76
C HIS A 441 -18.86 33.13 -14.71
N ASN A 442 -19.05 34.44 -14.82
CA ASN A 442 -19.86 35.24 -13.87
C ASN A 442 -19.44 35.08 -12.40
N ASN A 443 -18.13 35.12 -12.11
CA ASN A 443 -17.55 34.90 -10.78
C ASN A 443 -17.80 33.50 -10.20
N LYS A 444 -18.09 32.52 -11.05
CA LYS A 444 -18.20 31.11 -10.69
C LYS A 444 -17.23 30.27 -11.54
N PRO A 445 -16.70 29.17 -11.00
CA PRO A 445 -15.87 28.26 -11.78
C PRO A 445 -16.74 27.51 -12.79
N LYS A 446 -16.23 27.35 -14.00
CA LYS A 446 -16.80 26.47 -15.03
C LYS A 446 -15.67 25.65 -15.66
N PHE A 447 -15.96 24.41 -16.02
CA PHE A 447 -14.95 23.48 -16.52
C PHE A 447 -15.05 23.36 -18.04
N ARG A 448 -13.90 23.41 -18.72
CA ARG A 448 -13.79 23.20 -20.16
C ARG A 448 -12.66 22.24 -20.48
N LEU A 449 -12.91 21.34 -21.41
CA LEU A 449 -11.93 20.42 -21.97
C LEU A 449 -11.71 20.76 -23.44
N TYR A 450 -10.45 20.84 -23.85
CA TYR A 450 -10.07 21.18 -25.21
C TYR A 450 -9.04 20.21 -25.79
N GLU A 451 -9.18 19.88 -27.07
CA GLU A 451 -8.19 19.04 -27.75
C GLU A 451 -6.84 19.76 -27.85
N LEU A 452 -5.76 19.04 -27.59
CA LEU A 452 -4.40 19.46 -27.96
C LEU A 452 -4.12 19.10 -29.43
N PRO A 453 -3.21 19.81 -30.14
CA PRO A 453 -2.32 20.87 -29.65
C PRO A 453 -2.99 22.25 -29.60
N ILE A 454 -2.45 23.17 -28.78
CA ILE A 454 -3.02 24.52 -28.58
C ILE A 454 -3.19 25.34 -29.86
N THR A 455 -2.35 25.09 -30.87
CA THR A 455 -2.42 25.75 -32.19
C THR A 455 -3.71 25.44 -32.96
N LYS A 456 -4.41 24.36 -32.61
CA LYS A 456 -5.67 23.90 -33.22
C LYS A 456 -6.71 23.54 -32.16
N MET A 457 -6.70 24.26 -31.04
CA MET A 457 -7.55 24.00 -29.89
C MET A 457 -9.05 24.03 -30.25
N THR A 458 -9.74 22.92 -30.04
CA THR A 458 -11.19 22.75 -30.22
C THR A 458 -11.83 22.45 -28.87
N LEU A 459 -12.98 23.06 -28.56
CA LEU A 459 -13.70 22.77 -27.33
C LEU A 459 -14.41 21.42 -27.48
N ILE A 460 -14.09 20.46 -26.59
CA ILE A 460 -14.71 19.14 -26.55
C ILE A 460 -15.99 19.19 -25.73
N VAL A 461 -15.87 19.63 -24.48
CA VAL A 461 -16.98 19.69 -23.53
C VAL A 461 -16.83 20.86 -22.58
N GLU A 462 -17.96 21.43 -22.19
CA GLU A 462 -18.07 22.44 -21.14
C GLU A 462 -19.16 22.00 -20.16
N TYR A 463 -18.90 22.13 -18.85
CA TYR A 463 -19.87 21.79 -17.82
C TYR A 463 -19.69 22.62 -16.55
N ASP A 464 -20.78 22.75 -15.79
CA ASP A 464 -20.81 23.43 -14.51
C ASP A 464 -20.44 22.47 -13.35
N PRO A 465 -19.94 22.99 -12.22
CA PRO A 465 -19.88 22.25 -10.97
C PRO A 465 -21.28 21.78 -10.52
N PRO A 466 -21.37 20.85 -9.55
CA PRO A 466 -22.66 20.45 -8.98
C PRO A 466 -23.47 21.66 -8.46
N ASP A 467 -24.79 21.57 -8.59
CA ASP A 467 -25.71 22.59 -8.10
C ASP A 467 -25.56 22.83 -6.59
N ASP A 468 -25.85 24.06 -6.16
CA ASP A 468 -25.83 24.49 -4.75
C ASP A 468 -24.47 24.39 -4.03
N VAL A 469 -23.38 24.19 -4.77
CA VAL A 469 -22.01 24.26 -4.22
C VAL A 469 -21.63 25.72 -3.93
N ALA A 470 -21.17 25.98 -2.70
CA ALA A 470 -20.70 27.31 -2.30
C ALA A 470 -19.23 27.56 -2.65
N ILE A 471 -18.38 26.55 -2.48
CA ILE A 471 -16.93 26.64 -2.75
C ILE A 471 -16.48 25.36 -3.46
N CYS A 472 -15.84 25.53 -4.62
CA CYS A 472 -15.08 24.47 -5.28
C CYS A 472 -13.61 24.56 -4.85
N HIS A 473 -13.04 23.44 -4.45
CA HIS A 473 -11.61 23.29 -4.24
C HIS A 473 -10.92 22.82 -5.54
N LEU A 474 -9.65 22.41 -5.48
CA LEU A 474 -8.93 21.97 -6.69
C LEU A 474 -9.50 20.65 -7.20
N SER A 475 -9.73 20.58 -8.51
CA SER A 475 -10.08 19.35 -9.21
C SER A 475 -8.94 18.33 -9.12
N THR A 476 -9.29 17.05 -9.04
CA THR A 476 -8.37 15.91 -9.05
C THR A 476 -8.87 14.88 -10.07
N PHE A 477 -7.98 14.10 -10.68
CA PHE A 477 -8.33 13.15 -11.73
C PHE A 477 -7.72 11.78 -11.44
N ALA A 478 -8.55 10.74 -11.49
CA ALA A 478 -8.12 9.36 -11.27
C ALA A 478 -9.21 8.40 -11.77
N ASP A 479 -8.79 7.25 -12.29
CA ASP A 479 -9.64 6.11 -12.61
C ASP A 479 -9.93 5.36 -11.29
N ILE A 480 -11.00 5.74 -10.60
CA ILE A 480 -11.28 5.25 -9.26
C ILE A 480 -12.05 3.94 -9.25
N ASP A 481 -12.67 3.54 -10.37
CA ASP A 481 -13.42 2.29 -10.49
C ASP A 481 -12.84 1.24 -11.43
N ALA A 482 -11.65 1.51 -11.97
CA ALA A 482 -10.82 0.60 -12.75
C ALA A 482 -11.52 0.10 -14.02
N ASP A 483 -12.25 1.01 -14.68
CA ASP A 483 -12.88 0.79 -15.97
C ASP A 483 -12.02 1.30 -17.16
N GLY A 484 -10.89 1.94 -16.86
CA GLY A 484 -9.94 2.44 -17.85
C GLY A 484 -10.25 3.84 -18.36
N GLU A 485 -11.14 4.56 -17.69
CA GLU A 485 -11.53 5.95 -17.92
C GLU A 485 -11.14 6.81 -16.70
N LEU A 486 -10.82 8.09 -16.88
CA LEU A 486 -10.49 8.97 -15.76
C LEU A 486 -11.74 9.70 -15.28
N GLU A 487 -11.97 9.70 -13.97
CA GLU A 487 -13.02 10.50 -13.37
C GLU A 487 -12.50 11.89 -12.98
N HIS A 488 -13.39 12.88 -13.05
CA HIS A 488 -13.15 14.18 -12.45
C HIS A 488 -13.70 14.20 -11.01
N ILE A 489 -12.78 14.20 -10.04
CA ILE A 489 -13.06 14.30 -8.61
C ILE A 489 -13.01 15.76 -8.17
N LEU A 490 -14.05 16.21 -7.47
CA LEU A 490 -14.20 17.58 -7.02
C LEU A 490 -14.51 17.65 -5.51
N PRO A 491 -13.53 18.02 -4.67
CA PRO A 491 -13.79 18.41 -3.29
C PRO A 491 -14.53 19.75 -3.24
N VAL A 492 -15.59 19.81 -2.43
CA VAL A 492 -16.46 21.00 -2.34
C VAL A 492 -16.90 21.29 -0.91
N CYS A 493 -17.27 22.54 -0.67
CA CYS A 493 -18.07 22.95 0.47
C CYS A 493 -19.47 23.35 0.01
N MET A 494 -20.50 22.77 0.60
CA MET A 494 -21.90 23.13 0.30
C MET A 494 -22.29 24.49 0.89
N ASN A 495 -21.49 25.00 1.82
CA ASN A 495 -21.67 26.27 2.53
C ASN A 495 -20.32 26.96 2.75
N PHE A 496 -20.34 28.30 2.89
CA PHE A 496 -19.12 29.13 2.88
C PHE A 496 -18.18 28.90 4.08
N ASP A 497 -18.68 28.35 5.18
CA ASP A 497 -17.88 27.99 6.36
C ASP A 497 -17.31 26.56 6.28
N CYS A 498 -17.58 25.85 5.19
CA CYS A 498 -17.21 24.46 4.95
C CYS A 498 -17.72 23.47 6.02
N SER A 499 -18.72 23.82 6.82
CA SER A 499 -19.30 22.89 7.80
C SER A 499 -19.94 21.65 7.15
N ASP A 500 -20.37 21.76 5.90
CA ASP A 500 -20.79 20.65 5.05
C ASP A 500 -19.78 20.46 3.91
N SER A 501 -18.82 19.56 4.13
CA SER A 501 -17.80 19.15 3.15
C SER A 501 -18.21 17.88 2.43
N ARG A 502 -18.04 17.85 1.10
CA ARG A 502 -18.41 16.73 0.22
C ARG A 502 -17.35 16.50 -0.85
N ILE A 503 -17.30 15.28 -1.38
CA ILE A 503 -16.56 14.96 -2.59
C ILE A 503 -17.56 14.50 -3.64
N TYR A 504 -17.47 15.10 -4.82
CA TYR A 504 -18.22 14.70 -5.99
C TYR A 504 -17.29 14.01 -6.98
N VAL A 505 -17.83 13.07 -7.73
CA VAL A 505 -17.19 12.42 -8.87
C VAL A 505 -18.04 12.68 -10.09
N ARG A 506 -17.42 13.09 -11.18
CA ARG A 506 -18.06 13.18 -12.49
C ARG A 506 -17.60 12.00 -13.33
N ASP A 507 -18.59 11.24 -13.75
CA ASP A 507 -18.46 10.10 -14.64
C ASP A 507 -19.62 10.13 -15.65
N ASN A 508 -19.37 9.72 -16.90
CA ASN A 508 -20.39 9.57 -17.94
C ASN A 508 -21.29 10.80 -18.08
N ASN A 509 -20.66 11.97 -18.08
CA ASN A 509 -21.28 13.28 -18.12
C ASN A 509 -22.26 13.62 -16.98
N LYS A 510 -22.17 12.94 -15.83
CA LYS A 510 -23.02 13.20 -14.66
C LYS A 510 -22.21 13.33 -13.37
N TRP A 511 -22.66 14.23 -12.48
CA TRP A 511 -22.11 14.36 -11.13
C TRP A 511 -22.77 13.38 -10.16
N TYR A 512 -21.93 12.69 -9.38
CA TYR A 512 -22.31 11.79 -8.29
C TYR A 512 -21.73 12.31 -6.98
N LYS A 513 -22.58 12.45 -5.97
CA LYS A 513 -22.14 12.79 -4.62
C LYS A 513 -21.69 11.50 -3.91
N LEU A 514 -20.43 11.41 -3.53
CA LEU A 514 -19.95 10.24 -2.82
C LEU A 514 -20.45 10.24 -1.35
N PRO A 515 -20.99 9.12 -0.84
CA PRO A 515 -21.50 9.03 0.53
C PRO A 515 -20.37 8.77 1.55
N ILE A 516 -19.43 9.72 1.65
CA ILE A 516 -18.29 9.63 2.56
C ILE A 516 -18.70 10.17 3.94
N ASP A 517 -18.58 9.35 4.97
CA ASP A 517 -18.76 9.78 6.37
C ASP A 517 -17.41 10.18 6.98
N PHE A 518 -17.10 11.48 6.92
CA PHE A 518 -15.93 12.04 7.58
C PHE A 518 -16.04 12.06 9.11
N GLY A 519 -17.20 11.75 9.69
CA GLY A 519 -17.51 11.98 11.10
C GLY A 519 -18.04 13.40 11.36
N LYS A 520 -18.59 13.62 12.55
CA LYS A 520 -19.33 14.86 12.89
C LYS A 520 -18.47 16.11 12.97
N ASP A 521 -17.19 15.95 13.24
CA ASP A 521 -16.30 17.07 13.57
C ASP A 521 -15.34 17.43 12.44
N LEU A 522 -15.20 16.59 11.41
CA LEU A 522 -14.21 16.77 10.36
C LEU A 522 -14.81 17.47 9.13
N ARG A 523 -14.10 18.48 8.64
CA ARG A 523 -14.45 19.25 7.43
C ARG A 523 -13.21 19.67 6.65
N PHE A 524 -13.37 20.10 5.40
CA PHE A 524 -12.31 20.80 4.70
C PHE A 524 -11.99 22.14 5.40
N PRO A 525 -10.70 22.47 5.59
CA PRO A 525 -10.29 23.78 6.06
C PRO A 525 -10.50 24.84 4.98
N SER A 526 -10.86 26.06 5.38
CA SER A 526 -10.83 27.19 4.45
C SER A 526 -9.38 27.65 4.22
N LYS A 527 -9.05 28.13 3.01
CA LYS A 527 -7.67 28.56 2.68
C LYS A 527 -7.07 29.57 3.67
N ASN A 528 -7.89 30.52 4.16
CA ASN A 528 -7.48 31.55 5.11
C ASN A 528 -7.08 31.02 6.51
N GLU A 529 -7.27 29.72 6.75
CA GLU A 529 -6.91 29.08 8.02
C GLU A 529 -5.45 28.61 8.06
N PHE A 530 -4.74 28.65 6.93
CA PHE A 530 -3.33 28.33 6.85
C PHE A 530 -2.45 29.57 6.85
N PRO A 531 -1.20 29.48 7.35
CA PRO A 531 -0.22 30.57 7.20
C PRO A 531 0.25 30.69 5.73
N PRO A 532 0.70 31.89 5.30
CA PRO A 532 1.35 32.05 4.00
C PRO A 532 2.54 31.08 3.81
N PRO A 533 2.71 30.50 2.61
CA PRO A 533 2.03 30.81 1.35
C PRO A 533 0.76 29.97 1.09
N PHE A 534 0.36 29.12 2.03
CA PHE A 534 -0.76 28.18 1.87
C PHE A 534 -2.13 28.88 1.98
N ASP A 535 -2.15 30.13 2.43
CA ASP A 535 -3.35 30.95 2.62
C ASP A 535 -4.09 31.29 1.30
N GLN A 536 -3.43 31.09 0.16
CA GLN A 536 -3.94 31.38 -1.18
C GLN A 536 -4.23 30.14 -2.02
N ILE A 537 -3.92 28.94 -1.50
CA ILE A 537 -4.05 27.67 -2.21
C ILE A 537 -5.27 26.92 -1.66
N PRO A 538 -6.29 26.62 -2.48
CA PRO A 538 -7.41 25.81 -2.05
C PRO A 538 -6.97 24.38 -1.72
N ILE A 539 -7.86 23.65 -1.03
CA ILE A 539 -7.59 22.24 -0.70
C ILE A 539 -7.41 21.44 -1.99
N SER A 540 -6.42 20.55 -2.00
CA SER A 540 -6.28 19.50 -3.00
C SER A 540 -6.31 18.15 -2.32
N ILE A 541 -6.84 17.18 -3.03
CA ILE A 541 -6.73 15.77 -2.69
C ILE A 541 -5.58 15.20 -3.50
N LYS A 542 -4.70 14.41 -2.86
CA LYS A 542 -3.60 13.73 -3.56
C LYS A 542 -3.96 12.27 -3.75
N VAL A 543 -3.62 11.71 -4.89
CA VAL A 543 -3.99 10.35 -5.30
C VAL A 543 -2.76 9.45 -5.28
N ALA A 544 -2.91 8.25 -4.73
CA ALA A 544 -2.02 7.12 -4.95
C ALA A 544 -2.73 5.83 -4.52
N ASP A 545 -2.39 4.72 -5.14
CA ASP A 545 -2.78 3.39 -4.67
C ASP A 545 -1.83 2.94 -3.55
N TYR A 546 -2.10 3.38 -2.31
CA TYR A 546 -1.15 3.21 -1.20
C TYR A 546 -1.13 1.79 -0.66
N ASN A 547 -2.16 0.98 -0.94
CA ASN A 547 -2.22 -0.42 -0.54
C ASN A 547 -1.90 -1.39 -1.71
N LEU A 548 -1.67 -0.84 -2.90
CA LEU A 548 -1.40 -1.54 -4.16
C LEU A 548 -2.50 -2.52 -4.55
N ASP A 549 -3.76 -2.21 -4.23
CA ASP A 549 -4.91 -3.05 -4.54
C ASP A 549 -5.50 -2.81 -5.95
N GLY A 550 -4.89 -1.92 -6.72
CA GLY A 550 -5.28 -1.55 -8.07
C GLY A 550 -6.37 -0.49 -8.14
N PHE A 551 -6.90 -0.01 -7.01
CA PHE A 551 -7.83 1.11 -6.98
C PHE A 551 -7.17 2.33 -6.35
N PRO A 552 -7.06 3.47 -7.05
CA PRO A 552 -6.44 4.66 -6.49
C PRO A 552 -7.15 5.14 -5.21
N ASP A 553 -6.37 5.29 -4.15
CA ASP A 553 -6.79 5.91 -2.90
C ASP A 553 -6.40 7.39 -2.88
N MET A 554 -6.72 8.05 -1.78
CA MET A 554 -6.55 9.48 -1.64
C MET A 554 -6.01 9.87 -0.26
N VAL A 555 -5.35 11.02 -0.18
CA VAL A 555 -5.08 11.70 1.08
C VAL A 555 -5.57 13.15 1.03
N ALA A 556 -6.22 13.58 2.11
CA ALA A 556 -6.77 14.91 2.24
C ALA A 556 -6.39 15.53 3.59
N VAL A 557 -6.25 16.86 3.62
CA VAL A 557 -6.10 17.64 4.85
C VAL A 557 -7.49 18.09 5.32
N MET A 558 -7.82 17.76 6.55
CA MET A 558 -9.12 18.01 7.18
C MET A 558 -8.94 18.80 8.47
N LYS A 559 -9.91 19.65 8.81
CA LYS A 559 -9.99 20.35 10.09
C LYS A 559 -10.99 19.67 11.01
N ASN A 560 -10.55 19.43 12.24
CA ASN A 560 -11.41 19.03 13.34
C ASN A 560 -12.02 20.28 14.00
N SER A 561 -13.34 20.39 13.93
CA SER A 561 -14.10 21.54 14.41
C SER A 561 -14.23 21.59 15.93
N SER A 562 -14.10 20.48 16.65
CA SER A 562 -14.20 20.45 18.11
C SER A 562 -12.95 20.97 18.81
N ASN A 563 -11.76 20.72 18.25
CA ASN A 563 -10.48 21.16 18.84
C ASN A 563 -9.72 22.19 17.99
N GLY A 564 -10.15 22.45 16.75
CA GLY A 564 -9.56 23.44 15.84
C GLY A 564 -8.31 22.95 15.08
N ASN A 565 -7.85 21.73 15.32
CA ASN A 565 -6.64 21.19 14.71
C ASN A 565 -6.87 20.71 13.28
N THR A 566 -5.85 20.83 12.43
CA THR A 566 -5.82 20.19 11.11
C THR A 566 -5.07 18.86 11.16
N VAL A 567 -5.54 17.88 10.40
CA VAL A 567 -5.05 16.50 10.35
C VAL A 567 -5.05 15.99 8.91
N SER A 568 -4.18 15.03 8.60
CA SER A 568 -4.24 14.28 7.33
C SER A 568 -5.05 13.00 7.50
N ILE A 569 -5.83 12.66 6.49
CA ILE A 569 -6.69 11.47 6.48
C ILE A 569 -6.51 10.77 5.13
N ILE A 570 -6.19 9.46 5.17
CA ILE A 570 -6.28 8.60 4.00
C ILE A 570 -7.76 8.28 3.76
N LEU A 571 -8.19 8.43 2.53
CA LEU A 571 -9.49 8.07 2.03
C LEU A 571 -9.27 6.82 1.19
N GLN A 572 -9.51 5.65 1.80
CA GLN A 572 -9.31 4.37 1.13
C GLN A 572 -10.47 4.10 0.18
N ASN A 573 -10.17 3.78 -1.07
CA ASN A 573 -11.14 3.42 -2.09
C ASN A 573 -11.81 2.07 -1.74
N ARG A 574 -13.14 1.99 -1.81
CA ARG A 574 -13.90 0.76 -1.53
C ARG A 574 -15.12 0.63 -2.43
N ALA A 575 -15.49 -0.61 -2.70
CA ALA A 575 -16.74 -0.92 -3.38
C ALA A 575 -17.96 -0.48 -2.55
N CYS A 576 -18.96 0.12 -3.19
CA CYS A 576 -20.17 0.59 -2.52
C CYS A 576 -21.12 -0.52 -2.05
N SER A 577 -20.88 -1.77 -2.42
CA SER A 577 -21.64 -2.95 -1.99
C SER A 577 -21.36 -3.38 -0.55
N ASP A 578 -20.36 -2.80 0.11
CA ASP A 578 -20.01 -3.10 1.49
C ASP A 578 -21.10 -2.62 2.48
N ALA A 579 -21.38 -3.41 3.53
CA ALA A 579 -22.51 -3.20 4.43
C ALA A 579 -22.52 -1.87 5.23
N ASN A 580 -21.46 -1.07 5.12
CA ASN A 580 -21.28 0.21 5.83
C ASN A 580 -21.38 1.44 4.93
N SER A 581 -21.43 1.30 3.60
CA SER A 581 -21.73 2.42 2.70
C SER A 581 -23.23 2.65 2.69
N GLY A 582 -23.67 3.90 2.90
CA GLY A 582 -25.08 4.27 2.88
C GLY A 582 -25.75 4.08 1.52
N ASN A 583 -26.71 4.94 1.15
CA ASN A 583 -27.33 4.90 -0.18
C ASN A 583 -26.34 5.39 -1.26
N CYS A 584 -25.42 4.53 -1.70
CA CYS A 584 -24.44 4.83 -2.74
C CYS A 584 -25.12 5.08 -4.09
N THR A 585 -24.76 6.19 -4.74
CA THR A 585 -25.23 6.54 -6.08
C THR A 585 -24.22 6.23 -7.19
N TYR A 586 -23.01 5.82 -6.82
CA TYR A 586 -21.89 5.49 -7.70
C TYR A 586 -21.30 4.12 -7.26
N ASN A 587 -20.52 3.47 -8.12
CA ASN A 587 -20.05 2.09 -7.91
C ASN A 587 -19.03 1.97 -6.77
N ARG A 588 -18.28 3.04 -6.50
CA ARG A 588 -17.24 3.09 -5.47
C ARG A 588 -17.37 4.34 -4.59
N THR A 589 -16.77 4.26 -3.41
CA THR A 589 -16.73 5.36 -2.44
C THR A 589 -15.42 5.31 -1.67
N PHE A 590 -15.23 6.25 -0.74
CA PHE A 590 -14.04 6.29 0.09
C PHE A 590 -14.39 6.12 1.56
N ALA A 591 -13.66 5.23 2.23
CA ALA A 591 -13.71 5.06 3.67
C ALA A 591 -12.56 5.84 4.32
N PRO A 592 -12.84 6.85 5.17
CA PRO A 592 -11.80 7.58 5.88
C PRO A 592 -11.06 6.68 6.87
N GLN A 593 -9.75 6.52 6.67
CA GLN A 593 -8.85 5.80 7.59
C GLN A 593 -8.35 6.77 8.67
N ILE A 594 -9.25 7.13 9.60
CA ILE A 594 -8.97 8.15 10.61
C ILE A 594 -7.82 7.69 11.52
N ASP A 595 -7.84 6.47 12.06
CA ASP A 595 -6.83 6.08 13.05
C ASP A 595 -5.44 5.79 12.44
N GLU A 596 -5.36 5.47 11.14
CA GLU A 596 -4.08 5.15 10.49
C GLU A 596 -3.09 6.31 10.53
N ILE A 597 -3.54 7.54 10.26
CA ILE A 597 -2.66 8.72 10.26
C ILE A 597 -2.91 9.64 11.44
N TYR A 598 -4.14 9.74 11.95
CA TYR A 598 -4.46 10.64 13.07
C TYR A 598 -3.58 10.36 14.30
N VAL A 599 -3.28 9.08 14.55
CA VAL A 599 -2.38 8.65 15.64
C VAL A 599 -0.91 8.87 15.30
N LEU A 600 -0.53 8.83 14.02
CA LEU A 600 0.86 8.81 13.58
C LEU A 600 1.44 10.19 13.24
N ALA A 601 0.70 11.02 12.51
CA ALA A 601 1.12 12.37 12.18
C ALA A 601 1.03 13.27 13.40
N GLY A 602 -0.10 13.28 14.12
CA GLY A 602 -0.41 14.30 15.11
C GLY A 602 -1.24 15.44 14.51
N THR A 603 -1.14 16.63 15.08
CA THR A 603 -2.00 17.79 14.73
C THR A 603 -1.23 18.88 13.99
N ASN A 604 -1.94 19.82 13.35
CA ASN A 604 -1.42 20.94 12.57
C ASN A 604 -0.83 20.55 11.21
N THR A 605 -1.45 19.58 10.54
CA THR A 605 -1.10 19.24 9.15
C THR A 605 -1.45 20.40 8.21
N THR A 606 -0.50 20.84 7.40
CA THR A 606 -0.69 21.85 6.35
C THR A 606 -0.80 21.21 4.97
N LEU A 607 -0.04 20.14 4.74
CA LEU A 607 0.04 19.42 3.47
C LEU A 607 0.32 17.95 3.75
N ALA A 608 -0.29 17.07 2.96
CA ALA A 608 0.00 15.65 2.96
C ALA A 608 0.01 15.16 1.51
N VAL A 609 0.99 14.34 1.16
CA VAL A 609 1.21 13.86 -0.21
C VAL A 609 1.87 12.49 -0.17
N PHE A 610 1.55 11.65 -1.17
CA PHE A 610 2.22 10.38 -1.36
C PHE A 610 3.57 10.56 -2.05
N PHE A 611 4.54 9.76 -1.66
CA PHE A 611 5.89 9.78 -2.22
C PHE A 611 6.54 8.41 -2.03
N ASP A 612 7.39 7.94 -2.93
CA ASP A 612 8.13 6.68 -2.76
C ASP A 612 9.56 7.00 -2.29
N VAL A 613 9.79 7.03 -0.97
CA VAL A 613 11.08 7.52 -0.45
C VAL A 613 12.22 6.55 -0.71
N LEU A 614 11.97 5.25 -0.83
CA LEU A 614 13.04 4.26 -1.06
C LEU A 614 13.14 3.81 -2.51
N GLU A 615 12.33 4.37 -3.40
CA GLU A 615 12.21 3.92 -4.79
C GLU A 615 11.94 2.42 -4.89
N ASP A 616 11.14 1.91 -3.94
CA ASP A 616 10.81 0.49 -3.81
C ASP A 616 9.43 0.14 -4.38
N GLY A 617 8.71 1.14 -4.88
CA GLY A 617 7.40 1.06 -5.53
C GLY A 617 6.22 1.07 -4.57
N TYR A 618 6.46 1.26 -3.27
CA TYR A 618 5.40 1.36 -2.27
C TYR A 618 5.19 2.84 -1.93
N PRO A 619 4.00 3.42 -2.20
CA PRO A 619 3.73 4.80 -1.83
C PRO A 619 3.80 5.00 -0.31
N ASP A 620 4.80 5.77 0.13
CA ASP A 620 4.90 6.31 1.48
C ASP A 620 4.08 7.59 1.60
N LEU A 621 4.00 8.14 2.81
CA LEU A 621 3.30 9.40 3.07
C LEU A 621 4.23 10.46 3.63
N LEU A 622 4.29 11.61 2.97
CA LEU A 622 4.92 12.83 3.49
C LEU A 622 3.87 13.76 4.08
N VAL A 623 4.06 14.19 5.32
CA VAL A 623 3.17 15.11 6.03
C VAL A 623 3.94 16.34 6.49
N LEU A 624 3.55 17.50 6.00
CA LEU A 624 4.06 18.78 6.46
C LEU A 624 3.21 19.29 7.63
N GLN A 625 3.86 19.52 8.76
CA GLN A 625 3.23 20.08 9.95
C GLN A 625 3.72 21.49 10.22
N GLY A 626 2.81 22.40 10.54
CA GLY A 626 3.17 23.75 10.92
C GLY A 626 1.96 24.65 11.17
N SER A 627 2.04 25.49 12.19
CA SER A 627 0.99 26.45 12.55
C SER A 627 1.45 27.92 12.46
N SER A 628 2.71 28.17 12.08
CA SER A 628 3.27 29.53 12.00
C SER A 628 4.32 29.63 10.89
N LYS A 629 4.58 30.86 10.42
CA LYS A 629 5.41 31.19 9.25
C LYS A 629 6.85 30.60 9.23
N GLN A 630 7.39 30.13 10.36
CA GLN A 630 8.81 29.71 10.48
C GLN A 630 9.05 28.34 11.10
N ASN A 631 8.00 27.60 11.49
CA ASN A 631 8.14 26.29 12.15
C ASN A 631 7.34 25.23 11.40
N PHE A 632 7.80 24.91 10.19
CA PHE A 632 7.32 23.73 9.47
C PHE A 632 8.25 22.55 9.68
N LYS A 633 7.68 21.36 9.74
CA LYS A 633 8.40 20.09 9.83
C LYS A 633 7.80 19.10 8.86
N LEU A 634 8.61 18.60 7.94
CA LEU A 634 8.22 17.51 7.05
C LEU A 634 8.55 16.18 7.73
N ILE A 635 7.54 15.32 7.84
CA ILE A 635 7.65 13.99 8.45
C ILE A 635 7.24 12.98 7.40
N GLY A 636 8.11 12.01 7.13
CA GLY A 636 7.79 10.88 6.29
C GLY A 636 7.38 9.66 7.11
N PHE A 637 6.36 8.98 6.62
CA PHE A 637 5.82 7.74 7.13
C PHE A 637 6.05 6.69 6.07
N GLN A 638 7.06 5.86 6.29
CA GLN A 638 7.29 4.71 5.41
C GLN A 638 6.07 3.80 5.46
N ASN A 639 5.65 3.25 4.33
CA ASN A 639 4.62 2.23 4.23
C ASN A 639 5.24 0.84 4.39
N SER A 640 4.62 -0.03 5.18
CA SER A 640 5.11 -1.39 5.44
C SER A 640 4.13 -2.41 4.92
N LEU A 641 3.84 -2.32 3.63
CA LEU A 641 3.07 -3.36 2.96
C LEU A 641 3.80 -4.70 3.08
N PHE A 642 3.06 -5.72 3.51
CA PHE A 642 3.56 -7.09 3.63
C PHE A 642 3.80 -7.69 2.24
N GLN A 643 4.73 -8.65 2.15
CA GLN A 643 5.38 -9.19 0.93
C GLN A 643 4.50 -9.87 -0.14
N ASP A 644 3.20 -9.56 -0.25
CA ASP A 644 2.28 -10.27 -1.14
C ASP A 644 1.56 -9.37 -2.17
N VAL A 645 1.77 -8.05 -2.18
CA VAL A 645 1.19 -7.13 -3.18
C VAL A 645 2.23 -6.68 -4.22
N HIS A 646 1.77 -6.48 -5.46
CA HIS A 646 2.64 -6.17 -6.59
C HIS A 646 2.25 -4.86 -7.26
N PHE A 647 3.19 -4.26 -7.99
CA PHE A 647 2.97 -3.02 -8.75
C PHE A 647 3.64 -3.05 -10.13
N ILE A 648 3.25 -2.10 -10.98
CA ILE A 648 4.04 -1.66 -12.12
C ILE A 648 4.32 -0.16 -11.99
N LYS A 649 5.56 0.23 -12.24
CA LYS A 649 5.96 1.63 -12.36
C LYS A 649 6.15 2.00 -13.84
N VAL A 650 5.48 3.04 -14.31
CA VAL A 650 5.58 3.53 -15.69
C VAL A 650 6.11 4.96 -15.69
N MET A 651 7.19 5.20 -16.43
CA MET A 651 7.80 6.52 -16.58
C MET A 651 7.99 6.82 -18.06
N VAL A 652 7.48 7.97 -18.51
CA VAL A 652 7.59 8.43 -19.90
C VAL A 652 8.43 9.70 -19.92
N LEU A 653 9.54 9.68 -20.66
CA LEU A 653 10.55 10.75 -20.69
C LEU A 653 10.42 11.65 -21.92
N SER A 654 11.05 12.83 -21.92
CA SER A 654 11.14 13.70 -23.09
C SER A 654 12.06 13.13 -24.21
N THR A 655 11.98 13.70 -25.43
CA THR A 655 12.66 13.16 -26.62
C THR A 655 14.04 13.75 -26.96
N PHE A 656 14.44 14.88 -26.37
CA PHE A 656 15.60 15.71 -26.82
C PHE A 656 16.96 15.02 -26.81
N SER A 657 17.13 14.02 -25.98
CA SER A 657 18.40 13.31 -25.78
C SER A 657 18.57 12.08 -26.69
N CYS A 658 17.53 11.68 -27.43
CA CYS A 658 17.52 10.37 -28.09
C CYS A 658 18.03 10.30 -29.52
N ASP A 659 18.41 11.42 -30.14
CA ASP A 659 19.19 11.40 -31.38
C ASP A 659 20.55 10.68 -31.20
N THR A 660 21.06 10.57 -29.97
CA THR A 660 22.29 9.84 -29.61
C THR A 660 22.08 8.54 -28.83
N CYS A 661 20.83 8.20 -28.46
CA CYS A 661 20.47 6.97 -27.73
C CYS A 661 20.84 5.69 -28.49
N SER A 662 20.95 5.76 -29.83
CA SER A 662 21.37 4.63 -30.67
C SER A 662 22.78 4.11 -30.33
N HIS A 663 23.64 4.95 -29.74
CA HIS A 663 25.01 4.61 -29.36
C HIS A 663 25.28 4.66 -27.85
N GLN A 664 24.49 5.40 -27.07
CA GLN A 664 24.63 5.46 -25.62
C GLN A 664 23.71 4.46 -24.92
N ARG A 665 24.30 3.54 -24.15
CA ARG A 665 23.54 2.57 -23.31
C ARG A 665 22.72 3.23 -22.18
N LYS A 666 22.75 4.55 -22.00
CA LYS A 666 22.10 5.26 -20.88
C LYS A 666 20.82 5.97 -21.35
N LEU A 667 19.74 5.81 -20.60
CA LEU A 667 18.50 6.57 -20.79
C LEU A 667 18.69 7.99 -20.23
N PRO A 668 17.91 8.96 -20.71
CA PRO A 668 18.07 10.36 -20.36
C PRO A 668 17.27 10.78 -19.13
N TYR A 669 17.49 10.12 -17.99
CA TYR A 669 16.78 10.47 -16.75
C TYR A 669 16.95 11.96 -16.36
N GLY A 670 16.00 12.44 -15.57
CA GLY A 670 15.91 13.84 -15.14
C GLY A 670 15.32 14.78 -16.18
N ASN A 671 14.39 14.29 -17.02
CA ASN A 671 13.66 15.05 -18.03
C ASN A 671 12.15 14.77 -17.95
N ASP A 672 11.56 15.16 -16.83
CA ASP A 672 10.17 14.91 -16.48
C ASP A 672 9.21 15.56 -17.48
N GLN A 673 8.28 14.78 -18.04
CA GLN A 673 7.35 15.23 -19.08
C GLN A 673 5.90 15.20 -18.57
N PRO A 674 5.17 16.33 -18.58
CA PRO A 674 3.75 16.36 -18.22
C PRO A 674 2.84 15.83 -19.33
N GLY A 675 1.67 15.32 -18.95
CA GLY A 675 0.59 14.98 -19.88
C GLY A 675 0.77 13.67 -20.64
N GLN A 676 1.54 12.72 -20.10
CA GLN A 676 1.76 11.41 -20.74
C GLN A 676 0.71 10.41 -20.24
N SER A 677 -0.17 9.96 -21.13
CA SER A 677 -1.25 9.03 -20.76
C SER A 677 -0.77 7.59 -20.76
N ILE A 678 -1.21 6.84 -19.76
CA ILE A 678 -0.84 5.45 -19.51
C ILE A 678 -2.13 4.67 -19.25
N LYS A 679 -2.39 3.65 -20.06
CA LYS A 679 -3.49 2.71 -19.87
C LYS A 679 -2.96 1.29 -19.72
N MET A 680 -3.34 0.64 -18.64
CA MET A 680 -3.01 -0.74 -18.33
C MET A 680 -4.25 -1.61 -18.51
N GLU A 681 -4.10 -2.79 -19.09
CA GLU A 681 -5.14 -3.81 -19.15
C GLU A 681 -4.60 -5.09 -18.51
N THR A 682 -5.32 -5.65 -17.53
CA THR A 682 -4.93 -6.91 -16.92
C THR A 682 -6.07 -7.79 -16.40
N ILE A 683 -5.83 -9.10 -16.26
CA ILE A 683 -6.76 -10.05 -15.66
C ILE A 683 -6.32 -10.38 -14.24
N THR A 684 -7.13 -9.97 -13.27
CA THR A 684 -6.83 -10.13 -11.84
C THR A 684 -8.11 -10.39 -11.04
N ILE A 685 -7.94 -10.75 -9.76
CA ILE A 685 -9.00 -10.91 -8.77
C ILE A 685 -8.81 -9.77 -7.75
N LEU A 686 -9.31 -8.57 -8.08
CA LEU A 686 -9.31 -7.42 -7.17
C LEU A 686 -10.71 -7.25 -6.57
N ASP A 687 -10.80 -6.95 -5.27
CA ASP A 687 -12.05 -6.62 -4.56
C ASP A 687 -13.25 -7.58 -4.82
N GLY A 688 -12.99 -8.88 -5.03
CA GLY A 688 -14.04 -9.87 -5.26
C GLY A 688 -14.64 -9.86 -6.68
N ILE A 689 -14.12 -9.03 -7.58
CA ILE A 689 -14.38 -9.09 -9.02
C ILE A 689 -13.60 -10.29 -9.57
N LYS A 690 -14.29 -11.41 -9.81
CA LYS A 690 -13.68 -12.61 -10.40
C LYS A 690 -13.72 -12.56 -11.93
N ASP A 691 -12.59 -12.89 -12.56
CA ASP A 691 -12.45 -13.24 -13.98
C ASP A 691 -12.85 -12.15 -14.99
N ASN A 692 -12.69 -10.87 -14.66
CA ASN A 692 -12.90 -9.75 -15.59
C ASN A 692 -11.59 -9.02 -15.94
N TRP A 693 -11.55 -8.51 -17.16
CA TRP A 693 -10.54 -7.53 -17.55
C TRP A 693 -10.70 -6.28 -16.71
N ILE A 694 -9.62 -5.85 -16.08
CA ILE A 694 -9.52 -4.56 -15.41
C ILE A 694 -8.70 -3.65 -16.31
N GLN A 695 -9.14 -2.41 -16.41
CA GLN A 695 -8.44 -1.36 -17.13
C GLN A 695 -8.11 -0.26 -16.14
N LEU A 696 -6.88 0.25 -16.19
CA LEU A 696 -6.45 1.32 -15.30
C LEU A 696 -5.83 2.42 -16.14
N SER A 697 -6.34 3.63 -16.00
CA SER A 697 -5.84 4.81 -16.69
C SER A 697 -5.22 5.82 -15.73
N ALA A 698 -4.13 6.45 -16.17
CA ALA A 698 -3.47 7.52 -15.44
C ALA A 698 -2.75 8.45 -16.41
N VAL A 699 -2.58 9.71 -16.01
CA VAL A 699 -1.77 10.69 -16.74
C VAL A 699 -0.61 11.13 -15.86
N GLN A 700 0.60 10.93 -16.36
CA GLN A 700 1.82 11.36 -15.69
C GLN A 700 1.86 12.89 -15.60
N MET A 701 2.05 13.41 -14.38
CA MET A 701 2.13 14.86 -14.11
C MET A 701 0.99 15.62 -14.80
N SER A 702 -0.24 15.14 -14.60
CA SER A 702 -1.47 15.78 -15.07
C SER A 702 -1.62 17.20 -14.53
N GLN A 703 -1.01 17.47 -13.37
CA GLN A 703 -1.05 18.73 -12.65
C GLN A 703 0.32 19.05 -12.04
N SER A 704 0.77 20.30 -12.16
CA SER A 704 2.04 20.72 -11.54
C SER A 704 1.95 21.99 -10.70
N GLY A 705 1.04 22.91 -11.01
CA GLY A 705 0.80 24.10 -10.19
C GLY A 705 -0.02 23.84 -8.92
N GLN A 706 -0.14 24.86 -8.08
CA GLN A 706 -0.92 24.86 -6.82
C GLN A 706 -0.42 23.84 -5.77
N LEU A 707 0.89 23.61 -5.70
CA LEU A 707 1.49 22.58 -4.85
C LEU A 707 0.84 21.20 -5.05
N THR A 708 0.58 20.82 -6.31
CA THR A 708 -0.05 19.52 -6.58
C THR A 708 0.87 18.36 -6.20
N LEU A 709 2.17 18.50 -6.45
CA LEU A 709 3.22 17.55 -6.05
C LEU A 709 2.99 16.12 -6.59
N GLU A 710 2.72 16.00 -7.88
CA GLU A 710 2.68 14.70 -8.55
C GLU A 710 4.10 14.16 -8.79
N LEU A 711 4.24 12.84 -8.77
CA LEU A 711 5.50 12.17 -9.11
C LEU A 711 5.72 12.17 -10.63
N PRO A 712 6.98 12.17 -11.11
CA PRO A 712 7.30 12.14 -12.53
C PRO A 712 7.11 10.76 -13.19
N TYR A 713 6.25 9.93 -12.60
CA TYR A 713 5.90 8.59 -13.04
C TYR A 713 4.58 8.17 -12.42
N VAL A 714 4.01 7.09 -12.93
CA VAL A 714 2.80 6.46 -12.38
C VAL A 714 3.16 5.11 -11.74
N ILE A 715 2.64 4.85 -10.54
CA ILE A 715 2.64 3.51 -9.92
C ILE A 715 1.20 2.99 -9.98
N ILE A 716 1.05 1.76 -10.48
CA ILE A 716 -0.23 1.08 -10.56
C ILE A 716 -0.13 -0.22 -9.76
N GLY A 717 -1.00 -0.41 -8.78
CA GLY A 717 -1.07 -1.66 -8.02
C GLY A 717 -1.71 -2.79 -8.82
N LEU A 718 -1.31 -4.02 -8.50
CA LEU A 718 -1.80 -5.25 -9.12
C LEU A 718 -2.47 -6.18 -8.09
N GLY A 719 -2.56 -5.75 -6.83
CA GLY A 719 -3.01 -6.56 -5.72
C GLY A 719 -2.12 -7.77 -5.47
N ALA A 720 -2.74 -8.84 -4.94
CA ALA A 720 -2.04 -10.04 -4.54
C ALA A 720 -1.78 -11.06 -5.67
N THR A 721 -2.19 -10.75 -6.90
CA THR A 721 -2.07 -11.68 -8.03
C THR A 721 -0.73 -11.51 -8.73
N PRO A 722 0.13 -12.55 -8.81
CA PRO A 722 1.42 -12.47 -9.48
C PRO A 722 1.33 -12.66 -11.01
N ASN A 723 0.17 -12.36 -11.61
CA ASN A 723 -0.04 -12.55 -13.04
C ASN A 723 0.73 -11.50 -13.85
N PHE A 724 1.13 -11.85 -15.07
CA PHE A 724 1.70 -10.86 -16.00
C PHE A 724 0.66 -9.82 -16.36
N VAL A 725 1.09 -8.58 -16.55
CA VAL A 725 0.23 -7.54 -17.11
C VAL A 725 0.17 -7.73 -18.62
N GLU A 726 -1.05 -7.84 -19.14
CA GLU A 726 -1.33 -8.19 -20.53
C GLU A 726 -0.91 -7.07 -21.47
N LYS A 727 -1.32 -5.82 -21.18
CA LYS A 727 -0.97 -4.65 -21.99
C LYS A 727 -0.71 -3.41 -21.14
N ILE A 728 0.29 -2.64 -21.54
CA ILE A 728 0.50 -1.25 -21.13
C ILE A 728 0.57 -0.42 -22.40
N THR A 729 -0.35 0.51 -22.56
CA THR A 729 -0.39 1.45 -23.66
C THR A 729 0.01 2.83 -23.17
N VAL A 730 0.97 3.44 -23.85
CA VAL A 730 1.43 4.80 -23.60
C VAL A 730 1.00 5.67 -24.78
N ALA A 731 0.41 6.82 -24.48
CA ALA A 731 0.10 7.86 -25.44
C ALA A 731 0.71 9.20 -25.01
N ILE A 732 1.15 9.97 -25.99
CA ILE A 732 1.70 11.32 -25.78
C ILE A 732 0.84 12.34 -26.54
N PRO A 733 0.84 13.62 -26.13
CA PRO A 733 0.08 14.66 -26.83
C PRO A 733 0.40 14.72 -28.33
N PRO A 734 -0.60 15.01 -29.18
CA PRO A 734 -0.44 15.03 -30.62
C PRO A 734 0.40 16.24 -31.03
N ASN A 735 1.07 16.14 -32.18
CA ASN A 735 1.88 17.22 -32.71
C ASN A 735 1.48 17.61 -34.13
N SER A 736 2.12 18.64 -34.67
CA SER A 736 1.81 19.14 -36.02
C SER A 736 1.99 18.12 -37.15
N GLN A 737 2.73 17.03 -36.91
CA GLN A 737 3.06 16.00 -37.90
C GLN A 737 2.24 14.70 -37.73
N SER A 738 1.81 14.37 -36.52
CA SER A 738 1.07 13.14 -36.21
C SER A 738 0.04 13.36 -35.10
N ASN A 739 -1.18 12.87 -35.35
CA ASN A 739 -2.28 12.90 -34.38
C ASN A 739 -2.41 11.58 -33.59
N GLN A 740 -1.62 10.54 -33.91
CA GLN A 740 -1.67 9.24 -33.24
C GLN A 740 -0.28 8.85 -32.79
N LEU A 741 0.06 9.25 -31.57
CA LEU A 741 1.32 8.95 -30.92
C LEU A 741 1.08 8.01 -29.75
N ILE A 742 0.76 6.75 -30.09
CA ILE A 742 0.34 5.71 -29.15
C ILE A 742 1.18 4.45 -29.39
N ARG A 743 1.65 3.81 -28.32
CA ARG A 743 2.34 2.52 -28.37
C ARG A 743 1.89 1.59 -27.26
N THR A 744 1.60 0.35 -27.63
CA THR A 744 1.30 -0.73 -26.69
C THR A 744 2.49 -1.66 -26.50
N TYR A 745 2.73 -2.03 -25.25
CA TYR A 745 3.66 -3.05 -24.83
C TYR A 745 2.91 -4.18 -24.15
N THR A 746 3.40 -5.41 -24.25
CA THR A 746 2.69 -6.60 -23.75
C THR A 746 3.56 -7.47 -22.84
N GLN A 747 2.91 -8.30 -22.02
CA GLN A 747 3.55 -9.31 -21.16
C GLN A 747 4.56 -8.72 -20.16
N MET A 748 4.11 -7.74 -19.36
CA MET A 748 4.98 -7.14 -18.34
C MET A 748 5.02 -7.98 -17.07
N ILE A 749 6.18 -7.98 -16.43
CA ILE A 749 6.44 -8.71 -15.19
C ILE A 749 6.05 -7.82 -14.01
N PRO A 750 5.25 -8.29 -13.05
CA PRO A 750 4.98 -7.55 -11.81
C PRO A 750 6.27 -7.12 -11.07
N ASN A 751 6.18 -6.07 -10.26
CA ASN A 751 7.31 -5.45 -9.56
C ASN A 751 8.43 -5.04 -10.52
N SER A 752 8.03 -4.39 -11.62
CA SER A 752 8.96 -3.86 -12.60
C SER A 752 8.64 -2.40 -12.92
N GLN A 753 9.68 -1.71 -13.38
CA GLN A 753 9.60 -0.36 -13.92
C GLN A 753 9.83 -0.41 -15.43
N ILE A 754 8.89 0.13 -16.19
CA ILE A 754 9.09 0.42 -17.61
C ILE A 754 9.38 1.91 -17.80
N VAL A 755 10.47 2.20 -18.49
CA VAL A 755 10.84 3.57 -18.89
C VAL A 755 10.73 3.67 -20.40
N VAL A 756 9.88 4.59 -20.88
CA VAL A 756 9.60 4.83 -22.29
C VAL A 756 10.20 6.16 -22.72
N VAL A 757 10.89 6.16 -23.86
CA VAL A 757 11.35 7.38 -24.53
C VAL A 757 10.69 7.45 -25.91
N PRO A 758 9.77 8.40 -26.14
CA PRO A 758 8.92 8.45 -27.32
C PRO A 758 9.63 9.05 -28.54
N SER A 759 10.80 8.50 -28.89
CA SER A 759 11.60 8.94 -30.04
C SER A 759 11.70 7.83 -31.09
N PRO A 760 11.46 8.12 -32.39
CA PRO A 760 11.09 9.41 -32.97
C PRO A 760 9.59 9.76 -32.79
N LEU A 761 9.27 11.06 -32.72
CA LEU A 761 7.91 11.61 -32.62
C LEU A 761 7.03 11.44 -33.89
N THR A 762 7.49 10.65 -34.86
CA THR A 762 6.78 10.37 -36.13
C THR A 762 6.37 8.92 -36.27
N ASN A 763 6.94 8.02 -35.46
CA ASN A 763 6.67 6.58 -35.57
C ASN A 763 6.72 5.92 -34.18
N PRO A 764 5.55 5.77 -33.52
CA PRO A 764 5.45 5.17 -32.20
C PRO A 764 6.09 3.79 -32.10
N GLU A 765 5.95 2.93 -33.11
CA GLU A 765 6.51 1.56 -33.09
C GLU A 765 8.03 1.51 -32.86
N LYS A 766 8.74 2.60 -33.17
CA LYS A 766 10.19 2.73 -33.01
C LYS A 766 10.62 3.32 -31.68
N TRP A 767 9.69 3.69 -30.80
CA TRP A 767 10.03 4.24 -29.50
C TRP A 767 11.01 3.35 -28.74
N HIS A 768 11.84 3.95 -27.91
CA HIS A 768 12.78 3.20 -27.08
C HIS A 768 12.12 2.89 -25.73
N SER A 769 12.30 1.67 -25.23
CA SER A 769 11.81 1.29 -23.90
C SER A 769 12.84 0.42 -23.19
N LYS A 770 12.90 0.52 -21.86
CA LYS A 770 13.66 -0.40 -21.00
C LYS A 770 12.79 -0.87 -19.84
N LEU A 771 12.91 -2.16 -19.55
CA LEU A 771 12.28 -2.80 -18.39
C LEU A 771 13.35 -3.03 -17.33
N PHE A 772 13.12 -2.51 -16.12
CA PHE A 772 13.91 -2.76 -14.93
C PHE A 772 13.09 -3.63 -13.99
N ILE A 773 13.65 -4.75 -13.55
CA ILE A 773 12.96 -5.67 -12.65
C ILE A 773 13.45 -5.38 -11.24
N THR A 774 12.54 -5.14 -10.30
CA THR A 774 12.87 -4.99 -8.89
C THR A 774 13.08 -6.39 -8.31
N PRO A 775 14.32 -6.78 -7.96
CA PRO A 775 14.59 -8.15 -7.58
C PRO A 775 13.97 -8.45 -6.21
N SER A 776 13.03 -9.41 -6.17
CA SER A 776 12.51 -9.91 -4.89
C SER A 776 13.64 -10.51 -4.04
N ARG A 777 13.61 -10.28 -2.73
CA ARG A 777 14.55 -10.90 -1.77
C ARG A 777 14.54 -12.44 -1.85
N MET A 778 13.48 -13.02 -2.40
CA MET A 778 13.36 -14.45 -2.64
C MET A 778 14.20 -14.95 -3.81
N ILE A 779 14.57 -14.13 -4.80
CA ILE A 779 15.36 -14.57 -5.97
C ILE A 779 16.68 -15.22 -5.55
N LEU A 780 17.35 -14.67 -4.54
CA LEU A 780 18.58 -15.26 -4.01
C LEU A 780 18.32 -16.64 -3.38
N HIS A 781 17.25 -16.76 -2.59
CA HIS A 781 16.87 -18.01 -1.93
C HIS A 781 16.44 -19.06 -2.97
N THR A 782 15.66 -18.68 -3.97
CA THR A 782 15.28 -19.55 -5.10
C THR A 782 16.50 -19.96 -5.92
N GLY A 783 17.44 -19.05 -6.17
CA GLY A 783 18.70 -19.36 -6.87
C GLY A 783 19.55 -20.36 -6.10
N ILE A 784 19.64 -20.23 -4.77
CA ILE A 784 20.32 -21.19 -3.89
C ILE A 784 19.59 -22.54 -3.95
N ALA A 785 18.25 -22.55 -3.79
CA ALA A 785 17.46 -23.77 -3.82
C ALA A 785 17.59 -24.51 -5.17
N LEU A 786 17.51 -23.79 -6.29
CA LEU A 786 17.69 -24.34 -7.63
C LEU A 786 19.10 -24.92 -7.82
N SER A 787 20.12 -24.21 -7.33
CA SER A 787 21.51 -24.69 -7.38
C SER A 787 21.69 -25.99 -6.58
N VAL A 788 21.12 -26.07 -5.38
CA VAL A 788 21.15 -27.29 -4.55
C VAL A 788 20.44 -28.44 -5.26
N THR A 789 19.25 -28.20 -5.82
CA THR A 789 18.49 -29.21 -6.57
C THR A 789 19.28 -29.72 -7.78
N LEU A 790 19.91 -28.82 -8.54
CA LEU A 790 20.76 -29.19 -9.68
C LEU A 790 21.97 -30.05 -9.26
N VAL A 791 22.61 -29.73 -8.14
CA VAL A 791 23.72 -30.53 -7.59
C VAL A 791 23.25 -31.92 -7.18
N VAL A 792 22.10 -32.03 -6.50
CA VAL A 792 21.53 -33.31 -6.10
C VAL A 792 21.18 -34.17 -7.33
N LEU A 793 20.51 -33.58 -8.33
CA LEU A 793 20.16 -34.27 -9.58
C LEU A 793 21.42 -34.73 -10.34
N SER A 794 22.44 -33.87 -10.42
CA SER A 794 23.72 -34.22 -11.05
C SER A 794 24.42 -35.38 -10.32
N GLY A 795 24.35 -35.41 -8.99
CA GLY A 795 24.88 -36.51 -8.17
C GLY A 795 24.15 -37.82 -8.41
N VAL A 796 22.81 -37.80 -8.47
CA VAL A 796 22.01 -38.99 -8.78
C VAL A 796 22.32 -39.51 -10.19
N LEU A 797 22.41 -38.62 -11.18
CA LEU A 797 22.77 -38.98 -12.56
C LEU A 797 24.17 -39.61 -12.62
N ALA A 798 25.16 -39.05 -11.91
CA ALA A 798 26.51 -39.60 -11.86
C ALA A 798 26.55 -41.00 -11.22
N ILE A 799 25.77 -41.23 -10.15
CA ILE A 799 25.66 -42.56 -9.51
C ILE A 799 25.03 -43.57 -10.46
N LEU A 800 23.95 -43.19 -11.16
CA LEU A 800 23.28 -44.05 -12.13
C LEU A 800 24.20 -44.40 -13.29
N GLN A 801 24.89 -43.43 -13.89
CA GLN A 801 25.88 -43.67 -14.95
C GLN A 801 27.04 -44.55 -14.47
N TYR A 802 27.49 -44.38 -13.22
CA TYR A 802 28.54 -45.22 -12.67
C TYR A 802 28.07 -46.68 -12.51
N ARG A 803 26.83 -46.90 -12.06
CA ARG A 803 26.25 -48.25 -11.95
C ARG A 803 26.06 -48.89 -13.33
N GLU A 804 25.53 -48.14 -14.29
CA GLU A 804 25.36 -48.59 -15.67
C GLU A 804 26.71 -48.99 -16.30
N LYS A 805 27.75 -48.18 -16.11
CA LYS A 805 29.11 -48.51 -16.59
C LYS A 805 29.67 -49.81 -15.98
N ILE A 806 29.40 -50.07 -14.69
CA ILE A 806 29.80 -51.33 -14.04
C ILE A 806 29.03 -52.52 -14.63
N GLU A 807 27.75 -52.35 -14.92
CA GLU A 807 26.88 -53.38 -15.50
C GLU A 807 27.35 -53.73 -16.92
N ASP A 808 27.61 -52.72 -17.76
CA ASP A 808 28.20 -52.87 -19.10
C ASP A 808 29.56 -53.59 -19.07
N ASP A 809 30.44 -53.23 -18.13
CA ASP A 809 31.74 -53.88 -17.98
C ASP A 809 31.59 -55.35 -17.55
N ARG A 810 30.55 -55.71 -16.80
CA ARG A 810 30.22 -57.11 -16.47
C ARG A 810 29.69 -57.86 -17.69
N GLU A 811 28.77 -57.28 -18.45
CA GLU A 811 28.24 -57.89 -19.67
C GLU A 811 29.31 -58.12 -20.73
N ARG A 812 30.20 -57.14 -20.95
CA ARG A 812 31.36 -57.29 -21.85
C ARG A 812 32.27 -58.44 -21.45
N LYS A 813 32.52 -58.64 -20.15
CA LYS A 813 33.31 -59.78 -19.66
C LYS A 813 32.60 -61.10 -19.94
N VAL A 814 31.29 -61.19 -19.70
CA VAL A 814 30.49 -62.40 -20.02
C VAL A 814 30.49 -62.70 -21.52
N GLN A 815 30.34 -61.69 -22.39
CA GLN A 815 30.42 -61.86 -23.83
C GLN A 815 31.82 -62.29 -24.28
N SER A 816 32.90 -61.72 -23.72
CA SER A 816 34.28 -62.12 -24.05
C SER A 816 34.59 -63.57 -23.68
N GLN A 817 33.93 -64.11 -22.65
CA GLN A 817 34.03 -65.52 -22.24
C GLN A 817 33.22 -66.46 -23.15
N ARG A 818 32.12 -66.01 -23.76
CA ARG A 818 31.39 -66.80 -24.77
C ARG A 818 32.23 -67.07 -26.02
N PHE A 819 33.04 -66.11 -26.46
CA PHE A 819 33.91 -66.29 -27.64
C PHE A 819 35.04 -67.32 -27.47
N HIS A 820 35.34 -67.75 -26.24
CA HIS A 820 36.33 -68.83 -26.02
C HIS A 820 35.73 -70.24 -26.11
N TYR A 821 34.40 -70.39 -26.12
CA TYR A 821 33.74 -71.69 -26.23
C TYR A 821 33.35 -72.07 -27.67
N ASP A 822 33.34 -71.14 -28.62
CA ASP A 822 33.11 -71.43 -30.05
C ASP A 822 34.41 -71.78 -30.82
N ALA A 823 35.57 -71.77 -30.16
CA ALA A 823 36.89 -72.07 -30.73
C ALA A 823 37.55 -73.35 -30.16
N LEU A 824 36.80 -74.15 -29.41
CA LEU A 824 37.11 -75.52 -28.97
C LEU A 824 36.07 -76.47 -29.56
#